data_AF-A0A955EHW3-F1
#
_entry.id   AF-A0A955EHW3-F1
#
_cell.length_a   1.000
_cell.length_b   1.000
_cell.length_c   1.000
_cell.angle_alpha   90.00
_cell.angle_beta   90.00
_cell.angle_gamma   90.00
#
_symmetry.space_group_name_H-M   'P 1'
#
loop_
_entity.id
_entity.type
_entity.pdbx_description
1 polymer ?
#
loop_
_entity_poly.entity_id
_entity_poly.type
_entity_poly.pdbx_seq_one_letter_code
_entity_poly.pdbx_strand_id
1 'polypeptide(L)'
;LHFCRACGAAHPGPFGRCLGCGREGPSVELYAIRGKADNPGRLTSCLCCGSTARTLGTRYREPARPVRATNVSDVHVLAQDMIHHAERRRLLVFADNRQDAAFQAGWMSDHARRFRLRALMYEQLQGDTLSVGDLTSRLCAVLDADDTLSRALIPEVWKVQRKEGGGGQHAEERKIFLRLQILREVTTSPRQALGLEPWGRLKVSYTTLSPSSGFIQTKSAELGIPAEDLCEGIAAILDYLRRNRVLYDHDTRVFSTLFQDGHEWIQSGYIPQFHSPVGTKFRREPSDKGTYSKQWVSEGGGTVMRQIARKWGCPDGAKFLESLWEYLRAEGSRILIPAELKGHRGTNLSGSSGLYQVDVDQIRLSCNHGAYRCRTCRRRSPRRTPHLKCLAWQCSGELEYQREDPEDYNLQLLDGRYDMIRPAEHTAMVPNSTRERLEIEFKGDSERVNCLVCTQTLEMGVDIGALDAILMRNVPPLPANYWQRAGRAGRRHRMAVDLTYCRPTSHDRAYFAEPLKMLEGRVDPPSFNLRNELLVAKHVHATVLTRLHQLARPGGPLGPDEAERIADTLKEVIPTEIKGWLFNADGTVRDDAFDVSALGRLIQRHIHDLETHVRAVFRQGWPEADADVTRDSELHRLILALSDELQGIVARLRRRLRWAQTQLKRLHEVEQRLGALSKEDEYQRRRCSEMIRRMKGDARRRTSEAEGYDDTYTFGVLAAEGFLPGYGLESGSIMATAEMPFGSDGPRELFLPRPPSVALREYVPGNLIYSNGQRFVARIFRQSAEEGRSEVINFEVSSEREAVKESTGPAMGGLGSSMLPAISVCDVDLVHRSHISDEEDTRFQLGVATYGHELDQHGGGQAYKWGGHAFHHRRAVRMRLVNAGATAAMNRATPILGYPLCLVCGQSRSPLSSDAELDRFRSEHKERCGRSVQSVGFYSDVIADAITLPRCNDRTQAYSVLEALRMAAASILDMHIEDLQVLVIGHVDRDTVDGVLWDPMPGGSGLLDQLCQRFEEVVQAAARIIDLCPQSCPNSCVDCLQTFRNAFYHRHLDRHVASEFLAGHGSRLEADHAIPERAPRTVEEAATSGIAVNEAERMLQRLLLAAGFPAGIRDRQLPASNKTTTPDVVYRVDEEDDALVCIYLDGLSRGIHGSGRRTGLHLPRRPEPRHPRV
;
A
#
# COMPACT_ATOMS: atom_id res chain seq x y z
N LEU A 1 31.04 -13.39 -31.26
CA LEU A 1 30.10 -14.22 -32.04
C LEU A 1 29.30 -13.30 -32.94
N HIS A 2 28.90 -13.72 -34.14
CA HIS A 2 28.12 -12.90 -35.08
C HIS A 2 26.76 -13.56 -35.34
N PHE A 3 25.66 -12.82 -35.26
CA PHE A 3 24.31 -13.38 -35.36
C PHE A 3 23.53 -12.85 -36.56
N CYS A 4 22.72 -13.72 -37.16
CA CYS A 4 21.72 -13.33 -38.16
C CYS A 4 20.50 -12.70 -37.49
N ARG A 5 20.17 -11.46 -37.87
CA ARG A 5 18.96 -10.76 -37.38
C ARG A 5 17.65 -11.47 -37.71
N ALA A 6 17.63 -12.28 -38.75
CA ALA A 6 16.42 -12.95 -39.21
C ALA A 6 16.15 -14.28 -38.49
N CYS A 7 17.15 -15.16 -38.39
CA CYS A 7 16.94 -16.52 -37.87
C CYS A 7 17.72 -16.82 -36.58
N GLY A 8 18.54 -15.89 -36.09
CA GLY A 8 19.34 -16.10 -34.88
C GLY A 8 20.51 -17.07 -35.02
N ALA A 9 20.88 -17.49 -36.24
CA ALA A 9 22.05 -18.36 -36.45
C ALA A 9 23.34 -17.65 -36.01
N ALA A 10 24.17 -18.37 -35.26
CA ALA A 10 25.45 -17.88 -34.75
C ALA A 10 26.59 -18.28 -35.69
N HIS A 11 27.47 -17.34 -35.96
CA HIS A 11 28.63 -17.48 -36.84
C HIS A 11 29.90 -17.05 -36.07
N PRO A 12 31.05 -17.71 -36.33
CA PRO A 12 32.29 -17.38 -35.66
C PRO A 12 32.88 -16.03 -36.10
N GLY A 13 32.50 -15.51 -37.27
CA GLY A 13 32.94 -14.22 -37.81
C GLY A 13 31.82 -13.51 -38.59
N PRO A 14 32.07 -12.28 -39.06
CA PRO A 14 31.11 -11.53 -39.86
C PRO A 14 30.80 -12.27 -41.16
N PHE A 15 29.55 -12.20 -41.58
CA PHE A 15 29.05 -12.88 -42.77
C PHE A 15 28.19 -11.91 -43.58
N GLY A 16 28.28 -11.99 -44.91
CA GLY A 16 27.39 -11.26 -45.83
C GLY A 16 26.09 -12.02 -46.12
N ARG A 17 26.13 -13.36 -46.00
CA ARG A 17 25.01 -14.27 -46.20
C ARG A 17 24.97 -15.29 -45.07
N CYS A 18 23.83 -15.39 -44.38
CA CYS A 18 23.66 -16.28 -43.24
C CYS A 18 23.73 -17.75 -43.69
N LEU A 19 24.63 -18.56 -43.12
CA LEU A 19 24.71 -20.00 -43.42
C LEU A 19 23.50 -20.81 -42.93
N GLY A 20 22.73 -20.28 -41.96
CA GLY A 20 21.49 -20.91 -41.48
C GLY A 20 20.27 -20.70 -42.39
N CYS A 21 19.88 -19.44 -42.64
CA CYS A 21 18.68 -19.11 -43.43
C CYS A 21 18.96 -18.58 -44.85
N GLY A 22 20.22 -18.48 -45.27
CA GLY A 22 20.60 -18.01 -46.61
C GLY A 22 20.35 -16.53 -46.90
N ARG A 23 19.83 -15.76 -45.93
CA ARG A 23 19.50 -14.35 -46.08
C ARG A 23 20.76 -13.48 -46.06
N GLU A 24 20.83 -12.52 -46.98
CA GLU A 24 21.91 -11.53 -47.04
C GLU A 24 21.63 -10.36 -46.11
N GLY A 25 22.67 -9.86 -45.44
CA GLY A 25 22.57 -8.71 -44.55
C GLY A 25 23.72 -8.60 -43.55
N PRO A 26 23.87 -7.44 -42.89
CA PRO A 26 24.95 -7.20 -41.94
C PRO A 26 24.81 -8.12 -40.72
N SER A 27 25.91 -8.78 -40.36
CA SER A 27 25.99 -9.59 -39.14
C SER A 27 25.93 -8.73 -37.87
N VAL A 28 25.25 -9.19 -36.82
CA VAL A 28 25.25 -8.53 -35.50
C VAL A 28 26.34 -9.11 -34.63
N GLU A 29 27.34 -8.32 -34.26
CA GLU A 29 28.37 -8.73 -33.32
C GLU A 29 27.80 -8.84 -31.90
N LEU A 30 27.98 -10.00 -31.27
CA LEU A 30 27.68 -10.29 -29.88
C LEU A 30 28.96 -10.52 -29.09
N TYR A 31 29.09 -9.75 -28.01
CA TYR A 31 30.15 -9.87 -27.02
C TYR A 31 29.74 -10.85 -25.92
N ALA A 32 30.55 -11.87 -25.68
CA ALA A 32 30.37 -12.79 -24.56
C ALA A 32 30.92 -12.18 -23.27
N ILE A 33 30.18 -12.29 -22.17
CA ILE A 33 30.55 -11.74 -20.87
C ILE A 33 31.07 -12.83 -19.96
N ARG A 34 32.21 -12.58 -19.29
CA ARG A 34 32.73 -13.48 -18.25
C ARG A 34 31.92 -13.26 -16.97
N GLY A 35 31.06 -14.22 -16.63
CA GLY A 35 30.27 -14.20 -15.39
C GLY A 35 31.11 -14.53 -14.16
N LYS A 36 30.69 -14.07 -12.97
CA LYS A 36 31.18 -14.59 -11.69
C LYS A 36 30.38 -15.85 -11.31
N ALA A 37 30.99 -16.78 -10.57
CA ALA A 37 30.33 -17.98 -10.08
C ALA A 37 29.02 -17.66 -9.32
N ASP A 38 29.03 -16.59 -8.54
CA ASP A 38 27.89 -16.17 -7.73
C ASP A 38 26.72 -15.57 -8.55
N ASN A 39 26.95 -15.19 -9.81
CA ASN A 39 25.95 -14.52 -10.66
C ASN A 39 26.13 -14.93 -12.15
N PRO A 40 25.89 -16.21 -12.50
CA PRO A 40 26.03 -16.70 -13.86
C PRO A 40 25.05 -15.99 -14.81
N GLY A 41 25.51 -15.70 -16.03
CA GLY A 41 24.70 -15.03 -17.06
C GLY A 41 24.48 -13.52 -16.86
N ARG A 42 25.03 -12.90 -15.80
CA ARG A 42 24.90 -11.46 -15.54
C ARG A 42 26.16 -10.66 -15.84
N LEU A 43 25.99 -9.42 -16.28
CA LEU A 43 27.08 -8.45 -16.49
C LEU A 43 27.73 -8.04 -15.16
N THR A 44 29.02 -8.32 -15.00
CA THR A 44 29.81 -8.01 -13.78
C THR A 44 30.47 -6.63 -13.82
N SER A 45 30.87 -6.19 -15.00
CA SER A 45 31.33 -4.84 -15.30
C SER A 45 30.83 -4.43 -16.68
N CYS A 46 30.67 -3.12 -16.90
CA CYS A 46 30.41 -2.58 -18.21
C CYS A 46 31.67 -2.77 -19.05
N LEU A 47 31.56 -3.49 -20.17
CA LEU A 47 32.68 -3.73 -21.09
C LEU A 47 33.26 -2.42 -21.68
N CYS A 48 32.45 -1.36 -21.72
CA CYS A 48 32.83 -0.08 -22.32
C CYS A 48 33.49 0.87 -21.31
N CYS A 49 32.91 1.04 -20.11
CA CYS A 49 33.37 2.02 -19.12
C CYS A 49 33.92 1.43 -17.82
N GLY A 50 34.02 0.10 -17.70
CA GLY A 50 34.51 -0.59 -16.52
C GLY A 50 33.63 -0.48 -15.28
N SER A 51 32.50 0.25 -15.34
CA SER A 51 31.57 0.39 -14.21
C SER A 51 31.16 -0.98 -13.70
N THR A 52 31.28 -1.22 -12.41
CA THR A 52 30.96 -2.52 -11.81
C THR A 52 29.48 -2.67 -11.48
N ALA A 53 29.01 -3.91 -11.52
CA ALA A 53 27.72 -4.29 -10.94
C ALA A 53 27.69 -4.00 -9.44
N ARG A 54 26.49 -3.80 -8.88
CA ARG A 54 26.31 -3.61 -7.43
C ARG A 54 25.24 -4.55 -6.91
N THR A 55 25.52 -5.20 -5.80
CA THR A 55 24.52 -5.93 -5.02
C THR A 55 23.86 -4.93 -4.05
N LEU A 56 22.55 -4.77 -4.16
CA LEU A 56 21.72 -3.93 -3.27
C LEU A 56 20.72 -4.84 -2.56
N GLY A 57 21.00 -5.16 -1.30
CA GLY A 57 20.26 -6.20 -0.58
C GLY A 57 20.39 -7.54 -1.32
N THR A 58 19.26 -8.14 -1.71
CA THR A 58 19.18 -9.41 -2.44
C THR A 58 19.20 -9.25 -3.96
N ARG A 59 19.18 -8.01 -4.48
CA ARG A 59 19.14 -7.73 -5.92
C ARG A 59 20.52 -7.40 -6.47
N TYR A 60 21.00 -8.24 -7.39
CA TYR A 60 22.18 -7.94 -8.20
C TYR A 60 21.81 -7.00 -9.34
N ARG A 61 22.37 -5.79 -9.33
CA ARG A 61 22.17 -4.78 -10.37
C ARG A 61 23.36 -4.79 -11.33
N GLU A 62 23.08 -5.16 -12.57
CA GLU A 62 24.04 -5.08 -13.67
C GLU A 62 24.49 -3.63 -13.94
N PRO A 63 25.71 -3.45 -14.44
CA PRO A 63 26.28 -2.14 -14.78
C PRO A 63 25.72 -1.59 -16.09
N ALA A 64 25.18 -2.44 -16.95
CA ALA A 64 24.31 -2.03 -18.04
C ALA A 64 22.86 -2.02 -17.55
N ARG A 65 22.09 -1.01 -17.95
CA ARG A 65 20.65 -1.01 -17.75
C ARG A 65 19.99 -1.13 -19.11
N PRO A 66 19.01 -2.04 -19.28
CA PRO A 66 18.14 -1.96 -20.45
C PRO A 66 17.48 -0.58 -20.46
N VAL A 67 17.43 0.05 -21.64
CA VAL A 67 16.54 1.20 -21.85
C VAL A 67 15.13 0.66 -21.61
N ARG A 68 14.49 1.12 -20.55
CA ARG A 68 13.12 0.73 -20.19
C ARG A 68 12.30 1.99 -20.19
N ALA A 69 11.29 2.01 -21.04
CA ALA A 69 10.20 2.96 -20.96
C ALA A 69 9.49 2.73 -19.62
N THR A 70 9.21 3.81 -18.88
CA THR A 70 8.45 3.74 -17.62
C THR A 70 7.02 4.14 -17.92
N ASN A 71 6.08 3.22 -17.66
CA ASN A 71 4.67 3.43 -18.01
C ASN A 71 4.12 4.81 -17.61
N VAL A 72 4.53 5.35 -16.46
CA VAL A 72 4.07 6.67 -16.00
C VAL A 72 4.54 7.82 -16.90
N SER A 73 5.79 7.75 -17.37
CA SER A 73 6.38 8.74 -18.26
C SER A 73 5.81 8.64 -19.67
N ASP A 74 5.62 7.42 -20.19
CA ASP A 74 5.08 7.22 -21.53
C ASP A 74 3.64 7.72 -21.64
N VAL A 75 2.82 7.39 -20.64
CA VAL A 75 1.43 7.87 -20.53
C VAL A 75 1.40 9.39 -20.37
N HIS A 76 2.35 9.99 -19.65
CA HIS A 76 2.45 11.44 -19.55
C HIS A 76 2.78 12.10 -20.88
N VAL A 77 3.78 11.60 -21.62
CA VAL A 77 4.16 12.12 -22.94
C VAL A 77 2.96 12.06 -23.89
N LEU A 78 2.28 10.92 -23.96
CA LEU A 78 1.06 10.76 -24.77
C LEU A 78 -0.03 11.74 -24.34
N ALA A 79 -0.29 11.86 -23.04
CA ALA A 79 -1.32 12.77 -22.54
C ALA A 79 -1.01 14.25 -22.83
N GLN A 80 0.25 14.65 -22.67
CA GLN A 80 0.73 15.99 -22.95
C GLN A 80 0.62 16.33 -24.44
N ASP A 81 0.97 15.38 -25.31
CA ASP A 81 0.85 15.52 -26.77
C ASP A 81 -0.60 15.60 -27.23
N MET A 82 -1.47 14.73 -26.71
CA MET A 82 -2.91 14.76 -26.97
C MET A 82 -3.54 16.09 -26.57
N ILE A 83 -3.19 16.63 -25.39
CA ILE A 83 -3.69 17.94 -24.93
C ILE A 83 -3.18 19.07 -25.83
N HIS A 84 -1.94 19.00 -26.28
CA HIS A 84 -1.35 20.02 -27.15
C HIS A 84 -2.05 20.09 -28.51
N HIS A 85 -2.46 18.93 -29.05
CA HIS A 85 -3.12 18.84 -30.35
C HIS A 85 -4.65 18.84 -30.31
N ALA A 86 -5.27 18.72 -29.15
CA ALA A 86 -6.72 18.75 -29.02
C ALA A 86 -7.29 20.17 -29.21
N GLU A 87 -8.35 20.30 -30.02
CA GLU A 87 -9.10 21.55 -30.15
C GLU A 87 -9.67 21.99 -28.80
N ARG A 88 -10.33 21.06 -28.10
CA ARG A 88 -10.69 21.22 -26.70
C ARG A 88 -9.65 20.53 -25.85
N ARG A 89 -8.85 21.32 -25.14
CA ARG A 89 -7.78 20.86 -24.24
C ARG A 89 -8.38 20.17 -23.01
N ARG A 90 -8.97 18.99 -23.18
CA ARG A 90 -9.59 18.19 -22.13
C ARG A 90 -9.35 16.71 -22.41
N LEU A 91 -8.79 16.01 -21.43
CA LEU A 91 -8.42 14.61 -21.56
C LEU A 91 -8.91 13.81 -20.35
N LEU A 92 -9.43 12.62 -20.63
CA LEU A 92 -9.58 11.58 -19.61
C LEU A 92 -8.46 10.56 -19.74
N VAL A 93 -7.83 10.23 -18.62
CA VAL A 93 -6.85 9.14 -18.53
C VAL A 93 -7.43 8.04 -17.65
N PHE A 94 -7.82 6.91 -18.24
CA PHE A 94 -8.39 5.78 -17.49
C PHE A 94 -7.31 4.85 -16.95
N ALA A 95 -7.41 4.48 -15.67
CA ALA A 95 -6.60 3.46 -15.01
C ALA A 95 -7.48 2.50 -14.19
N ASP A 96 -7.15 1.21 -14.19
CA ASP A 96 -7.97 0.17 -13.52
C ASP A 96 -7.70 0.00 -12.01
N ASN A 97 -6.77 0.77 -11.45
CA ASN A 97 -6.44 0.72 -10.04
C ASN A 97 -6.47 2.13 -9.44
N ARG A 98 -7.20 2.29 -8.32
CA ARG A 98 -7.39 3.59 -7.65
C ARG A 98 -6.07 4.23 -7.21
N GLN A 99 -5.13 3.44 -6.70
CA GLN A 99 -3.81 3.94 -6.30
C GLN A 99 -2.88 4.21 -7.50
N ASP A 100 -3.02 3.46 -8.61
CA ASP A 100 -2.31 3.79 -9.86
C ASP A 100 -2.81 5.12 -10.44
N ALA A 101 -4.12 5.38 -10.40
CA ALA A 101 -4.71 6.65 -10.83
C ALA A 101 -4.20 7.82 -9.98
N ALA A 102 -4.19 7.67 -8.65
CA ALA A 102 -3.62 8.64 -7.72
C ALA A 102 -2.12 8.91 -8.01
N PHE A 103 -1.34 7.85 -8.21
CA PHE A 103 0.08 7.94 -8.56
C PHE A 103 0.29 8.67 -9.89
N GLN A 104 -0.43 8.28 -10.94
CA GLN A 104 -0.32 8.87 -12.26
C GLN A 104 -0.71 10.35 -12.26
N ALA A 105 -1.81 10.73 -11.60
CA ALA A 105 -2.23 12.14 -11.47
C ALA A 105 -1.18 12.99 -10.75
N GLY A 106 -0.73 12.53 -9.57
CA GLY A 106 0.26 13.25 -8.77
C GLY A 106 1.59 13.41 -9.50
N TRP A 107 2.08 12.33 -10.13
CA TRP A 107 3.33 12.34 -10.88
C TRP A 107 3.26 13.26 -12.09
N MET A 108 2.19 13.16 -12.90
CA MET A 108 2.02 14.02 -14.09
C MET A 108 1.89 15.49 -13.71
N SER A 109 1.21 15.80 -12.59
CA SER A 109 1.09 17.16 -12.08
C SER A 109 2.43 17.74 -11.66
N ASP A 110 3.23 16.99 -10.88
CA ASP A 110 4.58 17.43 -10.49
C ASP A 110 5.49 17.61 -11.73
N HIS A 111 5.46 16.65 -12.66
CA HIS A 111 6.28 16.67 -13.86
C HIS A 111 5.96 17.87 -14.77
N ALA A 112 4.67 18.10 -15.07
CA ALA A 112 4.23 19.17 -15.95
C ALA A 112 4.57 20.56 -15.37
N ARG A 113 4.45 20.73 -14.05
CA ARG A 113 4.82 21.97 -13.35
C ARG A 113 6.33 22.20 -13.35
N ARG A 114 7.12 21.16 -13.05
CA ARG A 114 8.59 21.26 -13.11
C ARG A 114 9.08 21.57 -14.52
N PHE A 115 8.49 20.96 -15.54
CA PHE A 115 8.83 21.27 -16.93
C PHE A 115 8.51 22.72 -17.26
N ARG A 116 7.31 23.22 -16.89
CA ARG A 116 6.94 24.62 -17.13
C ARG A 116 7.83 25.60 -16.37
N LEU A 117 8.22 25.28 -15.13
CA LEU A 117 9.18 26.08 -14.37
C LEU A 117 10.54 26.15 -15.07
N ARG A 118 11.02 25.05 -15.68
CA ARG A 118 12.25 25.08 -16.50
C ARG A 118 12.11 25.96 -17.73
N ALA A 119 10.95 25.92 -18.40
CA ALA A 119 10.67 26.81 -19.53
C ALA A 119 10.75 28.28 -19.12
N LEU A 120 10.11 28.65 -18.00
CA LEU A 120 10.21 30.01 -17.46
C LEU A 120 11.63 30.39 -17.04
N MET A 121 12.38 29.47 -16.39
CA MET A 121 13.79 29.70 -16.07
C MET A 121 14.61 30.01 -17.33
N TYR A 122 14.44 29.21 -18.39
CA TYR A 122 15.14 29.39 -19.64
C TYR A 122 14.78 30.72 -20.32
N GLU A 123 13.50 31.08 -20.35
CA GLU A 123 13.01 32.35 -20.89
C GLU A 123 13.61 33.56 -20.16
N GLN A 124 13.68 33.51 -18.82
CA GLN A 124 14.27 34.59 -18.01
C GLN A 124 15.80 34.70 -18.08
N LEU A 125 16.47 33.65 -18.59
CA LEU A 125 17.93 33.61 -18.79
C LEU A 125 18.37 34.14 -20.15
N GLN A 126 17.45 34.38 -21.10
CA GLN A 126 17.83 34.86 -22.43
C GLN A 126 18.44 36.27 -22.36
N GLY A 127 19.71 36.39 -22.76
CA GLY A 127 20.43 37.66 -22.89
C GLY A 127 21.28 38.08 -21.70
N ASP A 128 21.08 37.51 -20.51
CA ASP A 128 21.76 37.91 -19.27
C ASP A 128 22.49 36.75 -18.58
N THR A 129 23.53 37.08 -17.80
CA THR A 129 24.13 36.16 -16.83
C THR A 129 23.64 36.53 -15.43
N LEU A 130 22.91 35.63 -14.78
CA LEU A 130 22.17 35.91 -13.54
C LEU A 130 22.74 35.15 -12.35
N SER A 131 22.65 35.71 -11.14
CA SER A 131 22.79 34.91 -9.91
C SER A 131 21.51 34.08 -9.65
N VAL A 132 21.59 33.11 -8.73
CA VAL A 132 20.40 32.37 -8.26
C VAL A 132 19.37 33.33 -7.66
N GLY A 133 19.81 34.36 -6.94
CA GLY A 133 18.94 35.38 -6.35
C GLY A 133 18.23 36.24 -7.40
N ASP A 134 18.93 36.65 -8.46
CA ASP A 134 18.35 37.46 -9.54
C ASP A 134 17.30 36.68 -10.31
N LEU A 135 17.59 35.42 -10.67
CA LEU A 135 16.63 34.54 -11.35
C LEU A 135 15.40 34.28 -10.46
N THR A 136 15.60 34.08 -9.15
CA THR A 136 14.49 33.94 -8.19
C THR A 136 13.60 35.19 -8.22
N SER A 137 14.20 36.38 -8.17
CA SER A 137 13.46 37.65 -8.17
C SER A 137 12.69 37.87 -9.48
N ARG A 138 13.28 37.54 -10.63
CA ARG A 138 12.60 37.61 -11.94
C ARG A 138 11.38 36.66 -12.00
N LEU A 139 11.56 35.40 -11.61
CA LEU A 139 10.44 34.44 -11.57
C LEU A 139 9.35 34.87 -10.58
N CYS A 140 9.73 35.42 -9.42
CA CYS A 140 8.77 35.99 -8.47
C CYS A 140 7.92 37.08 -9.12
N ALA A 141 8.53 38.00 -9.89
CA ALA A 141 7.80 39.07 -10.57
C ALA A 141 6.83 38.52 -11.63
N VAL A 142 7.26 37.53 -12.42
CA VAL A 142 6.40 36.86 -13.42
C VAL A 142 5.17 36.23 -12.77
N LEU A 143 5.36 35.48 -11.67
CA LEU A 143 4.25 34.83 -10.96
C LEU A 143 3.45 35.79 -10.06
N ASP A 144 3.92 37.00 -9.82
CA ASP A 144 3.13 38.02 -9.14
C ASP A 144 2.18 38.76 -10.08
N ALA A 145 2.61 38.92 -11.34
CA ALA A 145 1.84 39.55 -12.40
C ALA A 145 0.68 38.68 -12.90
N ASP A 146 0.78 37.36 -12.80
CA ASP A 146 -0.26 36.41 -13.22
C ASP A 146 -0.60 35.41 -12.10
N ASP A 147 -1.65 35.74 -11.33
CA ASP A 147 -2.16 34.88 -10.26
C ASP A 147 -2.70 33.53 -10.78
N THR A 148 -3.15 33.45 -12.03
CA THR A 148 -3.66 32.21 -12.62
C THR A 148 -2.51 31.26 -12.90
N LEU A 149 -1.45 31.74 -13.54
CA LEU A 149 -0.22 30.99 -13.76
C LEU A 149 0.44 30.59 -12.43
N SER A 150 0.47 31.52 -11.48
CA SER A 150 1.00 31.29 -10.12
C SER A 150 0.26 30.16 -9.40
N ARG A 151 -1.08 30.19 -9.38
CA ARG A 151 -1.89 29.11 -8.77
C ARG A 151 -1.66 27.76 -9.46
N ALA A 152 -1.43 27.75 -10.77
CA ALA A 152 -1.19 26.52 -11.52
C ALA A 152 0.22 25.94 -11.27
N LEU A 153 1.24 26.77 -11.11
CA LEU A 153 2.64 26.33 -10.97
C LEU A 153 3.09 26.10 -9.54
N ILE A 154 2.62 26.93 -8.60
CA ILE A 154 3.06 26.91 -7.20
C ILE A 154 1.89 26.77 -6.21
N PRO A 155 0.89 25.89 -6.45
CA PRO A 155 -0.27 25.75 -5.58
C PRO A 155 0.11 25.46 -4.11
N GLU A 156 1.26 24.85 -3.85
CA GLU A 156 1.84 24.64 -2.51
C GLU A 156 1.93 25.96 -1.72
N VAL A 157 2.44 27.01 -2.35
CA VAL A 157 2.60 28.33 -1.72
C VAL A 157 1.23 28.93 -1.41
N TRP A 158 0.28 28.82 -2.34
CA TRP A 158 -1.09 29.32 -2.15
C TRP A 158 -1.87 28.58 -1.06
N LYS A 159 -1.53 27.31 -0.81
CA LYS A 159 -2.11 26.46 0.22
C LYS A 159 -1.57 26.78 1.60
N VAL A 160 -0.26 27.04 1.70
CA VAL A 160 0.40 27.44 2.94
C VAL A 160 -0.04 28.86 3.33
N GLN A 161 0.05 29.80 2.38
CA GLN A 161 -0.24 31.20 2.63
C GLN A 161 -1.10 31.79 1.50
N ARG A 162 -2.26 32.35 1.83
CA ARG A 162 -3.09 33.07 0.84
C ARG A 162 -2.49 34.45 0.55
N LYS A 163 -2.65 34.91 -0.70
CA LYS A 163 -2.24 36.26 -1.11
C LYS A 163 -3.20 37.29 -0.52
N GLU A 164 -2.75 38.03 0.48
CA GLU A 164 -3.45 39.16 1.09
C GLU A 164 -2.77 40.48 0.65
N GLY A 165 -3.27 41.13 -0.39
CA GLY A 165 -2.70 42.38 -0.92
C GLY A 165 -1.29 42.24 -1.54
N GLY A 166 -0.63 43.37 -1.80
CA GLY A 166 0.73 43.43 -2.37
C GLY A 166 1.79 43.61 -1.29
N GLY A 167 2.62 42.58 -1.04
CA GLY A 167 3.78 42.66 -0.13
C GLY A 167 3.73 41.82 1.17
N GLY A 168 2.86 40.80 1.25
CA GLY A 168 2.71 39.96 2.45
C GLY A 168 3.55 38.67 2.49
N GLN A 169 3.33 37.85 3.54
CA GLN A 169 3.98 36.54 3.76
C GLN A 169 3.95 35.60 2.54
N HIS A 170 2.93 35.70 1.69
CA HIS A 170 2.83 34.92 0.45
C HIS A 170 4.01 35.18 -0.52
N ALA A 171 4.48 36.43 -0.60
CA ALA A 171 5.61 36.79 -1.46
C ALA A 171 6.93 36.16 -0.97
N GLU A 172 7.13 36.12 0.35
CA GLU A 172 8.29 35.46 0.97
C GLU A 172 8.24 33.94 0.76
N GLU A 173 7.09 33.31 0.99
CA GLU A 173 6.90 31.88 0.73
C GLU A 173 7.12 31.52 -0.75
N ARG A 174 6.61 32.35 -1.67
CA ARG A 174 6.87 32.21 -3.11
C ARG A 174 8.35 32.30 -3.44
N LYS A 175 9.07 33.26 -2.84
CA LYS A 175 10.51 33.44 -3.04
C LYS A 175 11.30 32.23 -2.53
N ILE A 176 10.96 31.72 -1.35
CA ILE A 176 11.58 30.50 -0.79
C ILE A 176 11.34 29.32 -1.72
N PHE A 177 10.09 29.09 -2.13
CA PHE A 177 9.74 27.98 -3.01
C PHE A 177 10.49 28.04 -4.35
N LEU A 178 10.50 29.19 -5.03
CA LEU A 178 11.16 29.34 -6.32
C LEU A 178 12.69 29.19 -6.20
N ARG A 179 13.30 29.72 -5.13
CA ARG A 179 14.74 29.52 -4.86
C ARG A 179 15.04 28.03 -4.73
N LEU A 180 14.22 27.28 -3.97
CA LEU A 180 14.37 25.83 -3.83
C LEU A 180 14.26 25.11 -5.18
N GLN A 181 13.33 25.50 -6.06
CA GLN A 181 13.21 24.89 -7.39
C GLN A 181 14.43 25.18 -8.29
N ILE A 182 14.96 26.42 -8.27
CA ILE A 182 16.19 26.76 -9.00
C ILE A 182 17.37 25.94 -8.45
N LEU A 183 17.53 25.86 -7.13
CA LEU A 183 18.58 25.09 -6.48
C LEU A 183 18.50 23.59 -6.82
N ARG A 184 17.28 23.03 -6.94
CA ARG A 184 17.07 21.66 -7.43
C ARG A 184 17.50 21.51 -8.89
N GLU A 185 17.18 22.48 -9.75
CA GLU A 185 17.54 22.44 -11.17
C GLU A 185 19.07 22.47 -11.36
N VAL A 186 19.76 23.38 -10.67
CA VAL A 186 21.22 23.48 -10.68
C VAL A 186 21.90 22.40 -9.82
N THR A 187 21.20 21.41 -9.28
CA THR A 187 21.83 20.25 -8.62
C THR A 187 21.41 18.92 -9.23
N THR A 188 20.82 18.97 -10.42
CA THR A 188 20.42 17.80 -11.21
C THR A 188 21.60 16.83 -11.39
N SER A 189 21.38 15.55 -11.08
CA SER A 189 22.45 14.54 -11.01
C SER A 189 23.20 14.41 -12.34
N PRO A 190 24.52 14.09 -12.34
CA PRO A 190 25.28 13.78 -13.56
C PRO A 190 24.77 12.55 -14.33
N ARG A 191 23.87 11.79 -13.71
CA ARG A 191 23.25 10.58 -14.28
C ARG A 191 21.86 10.86 -14.88
N GLN A 192 21.24 11.99 -14.55
CA GLN A 192 19.93 12.37 -15.07
C GLN A 192 20.10 13.05 -16.43
N ALA A 193 19.18 12.74 -17.35
CA ALA A 193 19.15 13.29 -18.70
C ALA A 193 18.15 14.44 -18.84
N LEU A 194 17.22 14.60 -17.89
CA LEU A 194 16.22 15.67 -17.85
C LEU A 194 16.75 16.84 -17.03
N GLY A 195 16.72 18.04 -17.60
CA GLY A 195 17.17 19.29 -16.99
C GLY A 195 17.86 20.19 -18.01
N LEU A 196 17.88 21.50 -17.75
CA LEU A 196 18.41 22.53 -18.64
C LEU A 196 19.90 22.32 -18.94
N GLU A 197 20.72 21.91 -17.97
CA GLU A 197 22.15 21.61 -18.22
C GLU A 197 22.34 20.35 -19.09
N PRO A 198 21.74 19.17 -18.78
CA PRO A 198 21.77 18.01 -19.68
C PRO A 198 21.21 18.26 -21.10
N TRP A 199 20.21 19.13 -21.22
CA TRP A 199 19.64 19.54 -22.51
C TRP A 199 20.51 20.54 -23.27
N GLY A 200 21.56 21.06 -22.63
CA GLY A 200 22.47 22.03 -23.24
C GLY A 200 21.96 23.47 -23.23
N ARG A 201 20.86 23.77 -22.52
CA ARG A 201 20.21 25.09 -22.45
C ARG A 201 20.73 25.99 -21.33
N LEU A 202 21.34 25.41 -20.30
CA LEU A 202 21.92 26.11 -19.16
C LEU A 202 23.41 25.78 -19.03
N LYS A 203 24.23 26.80 -18.77
CA LYS A 203 25.61 26.66 -18.32
C LYS A 203 25.76 27.43 -17.01
N VAL A 204 26.37 26.79 -16.03
CA VAL A 204 26.80 27.44 -14.78
C VAL A 204 28.19 28.04 -14.99
N SER A 205 28.49 29.21 -14.46
CA SER A 205 29.85 29.76 -14.36
C SER A 205 30.15 30.16 -12.91
N TYR A 206 31.43 30.33 -12.59
CA TYR A 206 31.90 30.63 -11.23
C TYR A 206 32.59 31.99 -11.22
N THR A 207 32.07 32.94 -10.45
CA THR A 207 32.44 34.37 -10.53
C THR A 207 33.94 34.63 -10.40
N THR A 208 34.61 33.98 -9.44
CA THR A 208 36.04 34.19 -9.16
C THR A 208 36.97 33.28 -9.97
N LEU A 209 36.42 32.37 -10.78
CA LEU A 209 37.20 31.45 -11.59
C LEU A 209 37.44 32.04 -12.99
N SER A 210 38.68 32.47 -13.26
CA SER A 210 39.07 33.07 -14.54
C SER A 210 40.32 32.41 -15.12
N PRO A 211 40.40 32.24 -16.47
CA PRO A 211 41.63 31.82 -17.13
C PRO A 211 42.83 32.72 -16.82
N SER A 212 42.61 34.00 -16.51
CA SER A 212 43.66 34.95 -16.17
C SER A 212 44.17 34.85 -14.72
N SER A 213 43.59 33.99 -13.88
CA SER A 213 44.04 33.85 -12.50
C SER A 213 45.46 33.28 -12.41
N GLY A 214 46.27 33.79 -11.48
CA GLY A 214 47.68 33.38 -11.33
C GLY A 214 47.85 31.87 -11.11
N PHE A 215 46.93 31.24 -10.38
CA PHE A 215 46.91 29.79 -10.18
C PHE A 215 46.71 29.04 -11.51
N ILE A 216 45.71 29.41 -12.30
CA ILE A 216 45.42 28.76 -13.58
C ILE A 216 46.56 28.96 -14.57
N GLN A 217 47.13 30.16 -14.67
CA GLN A 217 48.26 30.43 -15.56
C GLN A 217 49.48 29.58 -15.20
N THR A 218 49.80 29.49 -13.90
CA THR A 218 50.92 28.67 -13.42
C THR A 218 50.70 27.19 -13.74
N LYS A 219 49.51 26.65 -13.42
CA LYS A 219 49.21 25.23 -13.66
C LYS A 219 49.00 24.91 -15.13
N SER A 220 48.54 25.85 -15.94
CA SER A 220 48.43 25.74 -17.40
C SER A 220 49.82 25.51 -18.01
N ALA A 221 50.81 26.32 -17.62
CA ALA A 221 52.19 26.18 -18.06
C ALA A 221 52.83 24.87 -17.58
N GLU A 222 52.62 24.49 -16.31
CA GLU A 222 53.15 23.23 -15.76
C GLU A 222 52.60 21.98 -16.46
N LEU A 223 51.31 21.97 -16.81
CA LEU A 223 50.62 20.81 -17.37
C LEU A 223 50.60 20.78 -18.91
N GLY A 224 50.97 21.87 -19.58
CA GLY A 224 50.84 22.01 -21.03
C GLY A 224 49.38 22.01 -21.51
N ILE A 225 48.44 22.46 -20.66
CA ILE A 225 47.01 22.55 -20.96
C ILE A 225 46.68 24.03 -21.17
N PRO A 226 45.96 24.44 -22.24
CA PRO A 226 45.53 25.82 -22.40
C PRO A 226 44.77 26.35 -21.17
N ALA A 227 45.04 27.59 -20.76
CA ALA A 227 44.44 28.17 -19.56
C ALA A 227 42.90 28.13 -19.57
N GLU A 228 42.28 28.33 -20.74
CA GLU A 228 40.83 28.22 -20.92
C GLU A 228 40.32 26.79 -20.68
N ASP A 229 40.97 25.78 -21.27
CA ASP A 229 40.62 24.37 -21.10
C ASP A 229 40.81 23.92 -19.65
N LEU A 230 41.86 24.40 -18.97
CA LEU A 230 42.09 24.12 -17.56
C LEU A 230 41.03 24.78 -16.67
N CYS A 231 40.66 26.03 -16.97
CA CYS A 231 39.60 26.76 -16.28
C CYS A 231 38.25 26.03 -16.41
N GLU A 232 37.85 25.64 -17.63
CA GLU A 232 36.63 24.84 -17.87
C GLU A 232 36.72 23.45 -17.21
N GLY A 233 37.90 22.85 -17.18
CA GLY A 233 38.16 21.61 -16.44
C GLY A 233 37.88 21.76 -14.95
N ILE A 234 38.44 22.79 -14.30
CA ILE A 234 38.22 23.07 -12.87
C ILE A 234 36.73 23.37 -12.62
N ALA A 235 36.08 24.14 -13.49
CA ALA A 235 34.65 24.39 -13.41
C ALA A 235 33.84 23.08 -13.52
N ALA A 236 34.28 22.12 -14.32
CA ALA A 236 33.65 20.80 -14.43
C ALA A 236 33.84 19.94 -13.15
N ILE A 237 34.93 20.13 -12.40
CA ILE A 237 35.10 19.54 -11.05
C ILE A 237 34.08 20.13 -10.07
N LEU A 238 33.89 21.45 -10.11
CA LEU A 238 32.89 22.14 -9.29
C LEU A 238 31.46 21.72 -9.66
N ASP A 239 31.15 21.57 -10.95
CA ASP A 239 29.87 21.01 -11.41
C ASP A 239 29.67 19.59 -10.88
N TYR A 240 30.72 18.76 -10.88
CA TYR A 240 30.64 17.42 -10.30
C TYR A 240 30.30 17.47 -8.81
N LEU A 241 30.87 18.38 -8.02
CA LEU A 241 30.53 18.57 -6.62
C LEU A 241 29.08 19.05 -6.45
N ARG A 242 28.72 20.15 -7.11
CA ARG A 242 27.37 20.75 -7.09
C ARG A 242 26.29 19.74 -7.47
N ARG A 243 26.46 18.99 -8.56
CA ARG A 243 25.50 17.96 -9.02
C ARG A 243 25.50 16.70 -8.15
N ASN A 244 26.41 16.59 -7.18
CA ASN A 244 26.34 15.64 -6.06
C ASN A 244 25.78 16.29 -4.78
N ARG A 245 25.12 17.46 -4.89
CA ARG A 245 24.55 18.27 -3.79
C ARG A 245 25.57 18.76 -2.77
N VAL A 246 26.82 18.92 -3.18
CA VAL A 246 27.85 19.61 -2.38
C VAL A 246 27.76 21.10 -2.71
N LEU A 247 26.74 21.75 -2.14
CA LEU A 247 26.38 23.14 -2.41
C LEU A 247 25.88 23.78 -1.12
N TYR A 248 26.36 24.98 -0.77
CA TYR A 248 25.94 25.73 0.40
C TYR A 248 25.07 26.90 -0.03
N ASP A 249 23.84 26.91 0.48
CA ASP A 249 22.89 28.00 0.27
C ASP A 249 22.72 28.77 1.58
N HIS A 250 23.05 30.07 1.56
CA HIS A 250 23.01 30.91 2.75
C HIS A 250 21.57 31.12 3.28
N ASP A 251 20.59 31.18 2.38
CA ASP A 251 19.20 31.50 2.72
C ASP A 251 18.45 30.30 3.29
N THR A 252 18.49 29.15 2.61
CA THR A 252 17.66 27.97 2.93
C THR A 252 18.41 26.83 3.59
N ARG A 253 19.74 26.76 3.41
CA ARG A 253 20.59 25.64 3.87
C ARG A 253 20.06 24.25 3.47
N VAL A 254 19.35 24.16 2.36
CA VAL A 254 18.63 22.95 1.93
C VAL A 254 19.54 21.74 1.75
N PHE A 255 20.77 21.91 1.27
CA PHE A 255 21.71 20.80 1.08
C PHE A 255 22.67 20.59 2.27
N SER A 256 22.52 21.39 3.32
CA SER A 256 23.31 21.29 4.56
C SER A 256 22.47 20.76 5.74
N THR A 257 21.18 20.46 5.51
CA THR A 257 20.25 20.03 6.56
C THR A 257 19.74 18.61 6.30
N LEU A 258 19.70 17.78 7.33
CA LEU A 258 19.07 16.47 7.29
C LEU A 258 17.59 16.60 7.64
N PHE A 259 16.73 16.51 6.62
CA PHE A 259 15.28 16.53 6.79
C PHE A 259 14.75 15.17 7.27
N GLN A 260 13.80 15.21 8.22
CA GLN A 260 13.07 14.04 8.71
C GLN A 260 11.62 14.04 8.18
N ASP A 261 10.97 12.88 8.29
CA ASP A 261 9.53 12.73 8.02
C ASP A 261 8.76 13.78 8.85
N GLY A 262 7.84 14.48 8.19
CA GLY A 262 7.02 15.53 8.83
C GLY A 262 7.66 16.91 8.95
N HIS A 263 8.81 17.16 8.31
CA HIS A 263 9.32 18.52 8.14
C HIS A 263 8.35 19.38 7.31
N GLU A 264 8.16 20.65 7.67
CA GLU A 264 7.20 21.57 7.04
C GLU A 264 7.34 21.62 5.51
N TRP A 265 8.54 21.89 4.98
CA TRP A 265 8.75 21.90 3.52
C TRP A 265 8.45 20.58 2.81
N ILE A 266 8.55 19.43 3.49
CA ILE A 266 8.18 18.12 2.91
C ILE A 266 6.66 17.95 2.98
N GLN A 267 6.03 18.36 4.08
CA GLN A 267 4.58 18.31 4.26
C GLN A 267 3.85 19.26 3.29
N SER A 268 4.40 20.44 3.06
CA SER A 268 3.86 21.46 2.15
C SER A 268 4.23 21.21 0.69
N GLY A 269 5.09 20.24 0.38
CA GLY A 269 5.45 19.87 -1.00
C GLY A 269 6.51 20.76 -1.67
N TYR A 270 7.24 21.58 -0.91
CA TYR A 270 8.28 22.47 -1.44
C TYR A 270 9.49 21.68 -1.94
N ILE A 271 9.84 20.61 -1.23
CA ILE A 271 10.93 19.70 -1.59
C ILE A 271 10.47 18.24 -1.48
N PRO A 272 10.99 17.36 -2.34
CA PRO A 272 10.87 15.93 -2.12
C PRO A 272 11.74 15.51 -0.92
N GLN A 273 11.63 14.25 -0.53
CA GLN A 273 12.51 13.72 0.51
C GLN A 273 13.95 13.56 -0.01
N PHE A 274 14.87 14.41 0.50
CA PHE A 274 16.28 14.32 0.16
C PHE A 274 17.02 13.22 0.92
N HIS A 275 18.05 12.66 0.28
CA HIS A 275 19.06 11.88 0.99
C HIS A 275 19.92 12.79 1.89
N SER A 276 20.73 12.18 2.76
CA SER A 276 21.61 12.86 3.69
C SER A 276 22.39 14.03 3.08
N PRO A 277 22.56 15.14 3.81
CA PRO A 277 23.36 16.27 3.35
C PRO A 277 24.83 15.82 3.17
N VAL A 278 25.53 16.45 2.22
CA VAL A 278 26.89 16.02 1.85
C VAL A 278 27.81 17.24 1.69
N GLY A 279 28.98 17.15 2.30
CA GLY A 279 30.10 18.06 2.08
C GLY A 279 31.28 17.37 1.41
N THR A 280 32.31 18.14 1.07
CA THR A 280 33.58 17.66 0.53
C THR A 280 34.73 17.95 1.48
N LYS A 281 35.76 17.10 1.46
CA LYS A 281 36.99 17.25 2.25
C LYS A 281 38.19 16.77 1.44
N PHE A 282 39.38 17.27 1.72
CA PHE A 282 40.58 16.80 1.02
C PHE A 282 40.88 15.33 1.34
N ARG A 283 40.98 15.00 2.63
CA ARG A 283 41.10 13.63 3.17
C ARG A 283 40.10 13.44 4.32
N ARG A 284 39.55 12.24 4.46
CA ARG A 284 38.72 11.88 5.62
C ARG A 284 39.59 11.58 6.83
N GLU A 285 39.11 11.98 8.00
CA GLU A 285 39.62 11.53 9.28
C GLU A 285 38.97 10.21 9.70
N PRO A 286 39.56 9.43 10.64
CA PRO A 286 38.98 8.17 11.11
C PRO A 286 37.56 8.31 11.70
N SER A 287 37.23 9.49 12.23
CA SER A 287 35.91 9.83 12.79
C SER A 287 34.87 10.19 11.73
N ASP A 288 35.27 10.44 10.47
CA ASP A 288 34.38 10.92 9.41
C ASP A 288 33.51 9.80 8.81
N LYS A 289 32.21 10.07 8.65
CA LYS A 289 31.29 9.13 7.99
C LYS A 289 31.25 9.39 6.48
N GLY A 290 31.51 8.33 5.70
CA GLY A 290 31.51 8.39 4.24
C GLY A 290 30.18 8.80 3.60
N THR A 291 29.06 8.66 4.32
CA THR A 291 27.73 9.13 3.91
C THR A 291 27.66 10.65 3.77
N TYR A 292 28.36 11.40 4.63
CA TYR A 292 28.33 12.86 4.68
C TYR A 292 29.53 13.53 4.00
N SER A 293 30.64 12.80 3.85
CA SER A 293 31.91 13.36 3.38
C SER A 293 32.34 12.75 2.05
N LYS A 294 32.51 13.58 1.00
CA LYS A 294 33.17 13.22 -0.25
C LYS A 294 34.66 13.59 -0.17
N GLN A 295 35.55 12.61 -0.19
CA GLN A 295 36.99 12.86 -0.15
C GLN A 295 37.60 13.04 -1.54
N TRP A 296 38.56 13.96 -1.66
CA TRP A 296 39.33 14.16 -2.89
C TRP A 296 40.47 13.16 -3.03
N VAL A 297 41.09 12.77 -1.92
CA VAL A 297 42.28 11.90 -1.86
C VAL A 297 42.06 10.82 -0.78
N SER A 298 42.52 9.59 -1.02
CA SER A 298 42.44 8.47 -0.06
C SER A 298 43.74 7.66 0.00
N GLU A 299 44.06 7.10 1.16
CA GLU A 299 45.27 6.29 1.38
C GLU A 299 45.24 4.94 0.64
N GLY A 300 44.10 4.24 0.66
CA GLY A 300 43.97 2.88 0.11
C GLY A 300 43.40 2.74 -1.32
N GLY A 301 43.31 3.81 -2.14
CA GLY A 301 42.71 3.67 -3.47
C GLY A 301 42.57 4.92 -4.35
N GLY A 302 41.91 4.75 -5.49
CA GLY A 302 41.58 5.80 -6.45
C GLY A 302 40.27 6.54 -6.10
N THR A 303 40.29 7.87 -6.19
CA THR A 303 39.11 8.74 -6.05
C THR A 303 38.73 9.34 -7.40
N VAL A 304 37.49 9.83 -7.54
CA VAL A 304 37.07 10.52 -8.77
C VAL A 304 38.01 11.66 -9.13
N MET A 305 38.42 12.47 -8.13
CA MET A 305 39.34 13.59 -8.35
C MET A 305 40.74 13.13 -8.80
N ARG A 306 41.32 12.10 -8.17
CA ARG A 306 42.61 11.53 -8.61
C ARG A 306 42.54 10.99 -10.04
N GLN A 307 41.41 10.38 -10.41
CA GLN A 307 41.23 9.89 -11.77
C GLN A 307 41.13 11.04 -12.78
N ILE A 308 40.45 12.14 -12.42
CA ILE A 308 40.39 13.34 -13.25
C ILE A 308 41.79 13.92 -13.46
N ALA A 309 42.56 14.10 -12.38
CA ALA A 309 43.95 14.58 -12.48
C ALA A 309 44.81 13.67 -13.38
N ARG A 310 44.68 12.34 -13.25
CA ARG A 310 45.38 11.39 -14.12
C ARG A 310 44.96 11.52 -15.59
N LYS A 311 43.67 11.73 -15.87
CA LYS A 311 43.16 11.92 -17.24
C LYS A 311 43.64 13.21 -17.88
N TRP A 312 43.96 14.21 -17.07
CA TRP A 312 44.51 15.49 -17.51
C TRP A 312 46.05 15.48 -17.59
N GLY A 313 46.68 14.32 -17.43
CA GLY A 313 48.13 14.20 -17.56
C GLY A 313 48.92 14.79 -16.39
N CYS A 314 48.30 15.06 -15.23
CA CYS A 314 49.01 15.59 -14.07
C CYS A 314 50.07 14.58 -13.55
N PRO A 315 51.39 14.91 -13.59
CA PRO A 315 52.45 13.98 -13.18
C PRO A 315 52.34 13.57 -11.70
N ASP A 316 52.06 14.55 -10.83
CA ASP A 316 51.67 14.35 -9.44
C ASP A 316 50.25 14.88 -9.21
N GLY A 317 49.27 14.02 -9.49
CA GLY A 317 47.85 14.35 -9.32
C GLY A 317 47.47 14.67 -7.88
N ALA A 318 48.19 14.16 -6.87
CA ALA A 318 47.85 14.45 -5.47
C ALA A 318 48.26 15.89 -5.11
N LYS A 319 49.47 16.29 -5.50
CA LYS A 319 49.98 17.65 -5.29
C LYS A 319 49.18 18.68 -6.08
N PHE A 320 48.81 18.37 -7.33
CA PHE A 320 47.90 19.24 -8.11
C PHE A 320 46.57 19.46 -7.39
N LEU A 321 45.94 18.39 -6.89
CA LEU A 321 44.67 18.48 -6.19
C LEU A 321 44.78 19.22 -4.85
N GLU A 322 45.93 19.13 -4.17
CA GLU A 322 46.22 19.88 -2.94
C GLU A 322 46.28 21.38 -3.22
N SER A 323 47.09 21.80 -4.20
CA SER A 323 47.16 23.22 -4.58
C SER A 323 45.82 23.74 -5.12
N LEU A 324 45.05 22.91 -5.84
CA LEU A 324 43.71 23.28 -6.28
C LEU A 324 42.75 23.45 -5.09
N TRP A 325 42.81 22.55 -4.11
CA TRP A 325 42.01 22.62 -2.90
C TRP A 325 42.29 23.90 -2.10
N GLU A 326 43.56 24.28 -1.97
CA GLU A 326 43.97 25.54 -1.34
C GLU A 326 43.48 26.75 -2.14
N TYR A 327 43.68 26.76 -3.46
CA TYR A 327 43.21 27.83 -4.33
C TYR A 327 41.70 28.07 -4.20
N LEU A 328 40.87 27.01 -4.19
CA LEU A 328 39.41 27.12 -4.11
C LEU A 328 38.90 27.62 -2.74
N ARG A 329 39.72 27.51 -1.69
CA ARG A 329 39.40 27.96 -0.33
C ARG A 329 40.03 29.31 0.03
N ALA A 330 41.00 29.78 -0.76
CA ALA A 330 41.70 31.02 -0.51
C ALA A 330 40.70 32.19 -0.48
N GLU A 331 40.99 33.20 0.34
CA GLU A 331 40.11 34.35 0.57
C GLU A 331 39.75 35.09 -0.74
N GLY A 332 40.68 35.13 -1.70
CA GLY A 332 40.46 35.74 -3.02
C GLY A 332 39.56 34.95 -3.97
N SER A 333 39.30 33.66 -3.74
CA SER A 333 38.39 32.85 -4.58
C SER A 333 37.09 32.52 -3.86
N ARG A 334 37.18 32.07 -2.61
CA ARG A 334 36.08 31.70 -1.71
C ARG A 334 34.99 30.83 -2.38
N ILE A 335 35.39 29.94 -3.30
CA ILE A 335 34.47 29.03 -4.00
C ILE A 335 34.04 27.89 -3.09
N LEU A 336 34.96 27.34 -2.30
CA LEU A 336 34.69 26.35 -1.27
C LEU A 336 34.71 27.01 0.10
N ILE A 337 33.56 27.03 0.76
CA ILE A 337 33.42 27.58 2.11
C ILE A 337 33.20 26.49 3.14
N PRO A 338 33.61 26.69 4.41
CA PRO A 338 33.30 25.76 5.49
C PRO A 338 31.80 25.58 5.63
N ALA A 339 31.36 24.33 5.79
CA ALA A 339 29.95 23.98 5.89
C ALA A 339 29.70 23.07 7.09
N GLU A 340 28.73 23.45 7.91
CA GLU A 340 28.24 22.63 9.01
C GLU A 340 26.99 21.88 8.58
N LEU A 341 27.05 20.55 8.57
CA LEU A 341 25.88 19.74 8.27
C LEU A 341 25.03 19.58 9.53
N LYS A 342 23.79 20.04 9.46
CA LYS A 342 22.85 20.07 10.59
C LYS A 342 21.88 18.89 10.55
N GLY A 343 21.62 18.32 11.72
CA GLY A 343 20.51 17.39 11.96
C GLY A 343 19.18 18.13 12.14
N HIS A 344 18.10 17.36 12.32
CA HIS A 344 16.75 17.91 12.49
C HIS A 344 16.61 18.89 13.67
N ARG A 345 17.39 18.70 14.75
CA ARG A 345 17.39 19.58 15.93
C ARG A 345 18.35 20.78 15.81
N GLY A 346 18.88 21.05 14.61
CA GLY A 346 19.88 22.11 14.40
C GLY A 346 21.28 21.79 14.96
N THR A 347 21.51 20.60 15.49
CA THR A 347 22.81 20.14 15.99
C THR A 347 23.70 19.65 14.85
N ASN A 348 25.02 19.74 15.00
CA ASN A 348 25.96 19.20 14.00
C ASN A 348 25.85 17.67 13.93
N LEU A 349 25.88 17.12 12.71
CA LEU A 349 25.85 15.69 12.50
C LEU A 349 27.16 15.03 12.98
N SER A 350 27.04 13.86 13.62
CA SER A 350 28.19 13.09 14.07
C SER A 350 29.01 12.60 12.87
N GLY A 351 30.33 12.83 12.91
CA GLY A 351 31.26 12.42 11.85
C GLY A 351 31.17 13.26 10.58
N SER A 352 30.84 14.55 10.70
CA SER A 352 30.75 15.50 9.59
C SER A 352 31.53 16.80 9.84
N SER A 353 32.65 16.73 10.56
CA SER A 353 33.47 17.91 10.92
C SER A 353 34.43 18.32 9.81
N GLY A 354 34.68 19.63 9.69
CA GLY A 354 35.68 20.18 8.75
C GLY A 354 35.33 19.95 7.27
N LEU A 355 34.04 19.96 6.94
CA LEU A 355 33.55 19.82 5.58
C LEU A 355 33.44 21.17 4.88
N TYR A 356 33.52 21.16 3.56
CA TYR A 356 33.35 22.30 2.69
C TYR A 356 32.22 22.06 1.69
N GLN A 357 31.57 23.11 1.24
CA GLN A 357 30.58 23.06 0.16
C GLN A 357 30.84 24.21 -0.83
N VAL A 358 30.38 24.06 -2.07
CA VAL A 358 30.47 25.13 -3.08
C VAL A 358 29.49 26.24 -2.70
N ASP A 359 29.95 27.48 -2.66
CA ASP A 359 29.10 28.63 -2.34
C ASP A 359 28.13 28.96 -3.50
N VAL A 360 26.83 29.08 -3.20
CA VAL A 360 25.81 29.51 -4.19
C VAL A 360 26.09 30.91 -4.71
N ASP A 361 26.66 31.81 -3.91
CA ASP A 361 26.89 33.20 -4.33
C ASP A 361 27.99 33.32 -5.39
N GLN A 362 28.79 32.26 -5.54
CA GLN A 362 29.79 32.13 -6.61
C GLN A 362 29.19 31.63 -7.92
N ILE A 363 27.95 31.14 -7.94
CA ILE A 363 27.29 30.60 -9.13
C ILE A 363 26.68 31.73 -9.96
N ARG A 364 26.89 31.65 -11.27
CA ARG A 364 26.24 32.46 -12.29
C ARG A 364 25.60 31.53 -13.32
N LEU A 365 24.42 31.89 -13.78
CA LEU A 365 23.57 31.11 -14.68
C LEU A 365 23.47 31.86 -16.01
N SER A 366 23.76 31.18 -17.11
CA SER A 366 23.60 31.74 -18.45
C SER A 366 23.02 30.72 -19.43
N CYS A 367 22.33 31.22 -20.45
CA CYS A 367 21.91 30.39 -21.58
C CYS A 367 23.11 29.72 -22.25
N ASN A 368 22.87 28.51 -22.74
CA ASN A 368 23.86 27.71 -23.44
C ASN A 368 23.23 27.04 -24.67
N HIS A 369 24.09 26.63 -25.61
CA HIS A 369 23.67 25.93 -26.83
C HIS A 369 24.51 24.67 -27.07
N GLY A 370 23.86 23.52 -26.98
CA GLY A 370 24.45 22.19 -27.11
C GLY A 370 25.24 21.73 -25.87
N ALA A 371 25.73 20.51 -25.90
CA ALA A 371 26.49 19.91 -24.81
C ALA A 371 27.52 18.91 -25.32
N TYR A 372 28.57 18.68 -24.53
CA TYR A 372 29.56 17.65 -24.79
C TYR A 372 29.07 16.29 -24.31
N ARG A 373 28.98 15.32 -25.21
CA ARG A 373 28.57 13.95 -24.91
C ARG A 373 29.74 12.99 -25.00
N CYS A 374 29.90 12.13 -23.99
CA CYS A 374 30.92 11.09 -24.04
C CYS A 374 30.55 10.00 -25.06
N ARG A 375 31.48 9.64 -25.97
CA ARG A 375 31.31 8.56 -26.94
C ARG A 375 31.13 7.17 -26.30
N THR A 376 31.71 6.97 -25.11
CA THR A 376 31.71 5.70 -24.37
C THR A 376 30.53 5.59 -23.41
N CYS A 377 30.42 6.48 -22.42
CA CYS A 377 29.40 6.37 -21.36
C CYS A 377 28.14 7.21 -21.61
N ARG A 378 28.08 7.95 -22.72
CA ARG A 378 26.95 8.78 -23.17
C ARG A 378 26.53 9.91 -22.21
N ARG A 379 27.23 10.12 -21.09
CA ARG A 379 26.97 11.27 -20.19
C ARG A 379 27.23 12.59 -20.91
N ARG A 380 26.39 13.57 -20.61
CA ARG A 380 26.47 14.93 -21.13
C ARG A 380 27.12 15.87 -20.09
N SER A 381 27.91 16.81 -20.57
CA SER A 381 28.52 17.89 -19.81
C SER A 381 28.36 19.19 -20.61
N PRO A 382 28.08 20.33 -19.96
CA PRO A 382 28.03 21.61 -20.66
C PRO A 382 29.43 22.14 -21.03
N ARG A 383 30.51 21.41 -20.69
CA ARG A 383 31.89 21.90 -20.81
C ARG A 383 32.78 21.01 -21.63
N ARG A 384 33.74 21.68 -22.27
CA ARG A 384 34.96 21.07 -22.78
C ARG A 384 35.89 20.79 -21.60
N THR A 385 36.37 19.55 -21.46
CA THR A 385 37.36 19.20 -20.44
C THR A 385 38.75 19.10 -21.07
N PRO A 386 39.84 19.22 -20.28
CA PRO A 386 41.18 18.98 -20.79
C PRO A 386 41.31 17.63 -21.51
N HIS A 387 41.94 17.68 -22.68
CA HIS A 387 42.07 16.56 -23.63
C HIS A 387 40.73 15.88 -24.00
N LEU A 388 39.60 16.59 -23.85
CA LEU A 388 38.25 16.08 -24.06
C LEU A 388 37.94 14.81 -23.26
N LYS A 389 38.59 14.57 -22.12
CA LYS A 389 38.37 13.33 -21.35
C LYS A 389 37.11 13.39 -20.49
N CYS A 390 36.33 12.33 -20.52
CA CYS A 390 35.13 12.20 -19.69
C CYS A 390 35.47 12.16 -18.19
N LEU A 391 34.73 12.90 -17.36
CA LEU A 391 34.94 12.92 -15.89
C LEU A 391 34.27 11.76 -15.15
N ALA A 392 33.50 10.92 -15.85
CA ALA A 392 32.85 9.77 -15.22
C ALA A 392 33.89 8.82 -14.60
N TRP A 393 33.59 8.38 -13.38
CA TRP A 393 34.38 7.35 -12.69
C TRP A 393 34.61 6.14 -13.60
N GLN A 394 35.87 5.70 -13.71
CA GLN A 394 36.36 4.58 -14.53
C GLN A 394 36.13 4.67 -16.05
N CYS A 395 35.45 5.70 -16.56
CA CYS A 395 35.30 5.91 -18.00
C CYS A 395 36.58 6.46 -18.64
N SER A 396 37.07 5.85 -19.72
CA SER A 396 38.21 6.33 -20.53
C SER A 396 37.78 7.11 -21.78
N GLY A 397 36.47 7.25 -22.00
CA GLY A 397 35.91 7.85 -23.21
C GLY A 397 36.19 9.34 -23.38
N GLU A 398 36.09 9.77 -24.62
CA GLU A 398 36.25 11.16 -25.05
C GLU A 398 34.90 11.85 -25.24
N LEU A 399 34.91 13.15 -25.01
CA LEU A 399 33.80 14.07 -25.16
C LEU A 399 33.77 14.62 -26.58
N GLU A 400 32.58 14.61 -27.15
CA GLU A 400 32.30 15.17 -28.45
C GLU A 400 31.20 16.20 -28.29
N TYR A 401 31.39 17.38 -28.87
CA TYR A 401 30.35 18.39 -28.88
C TYR A 401 29.16 17.91 -29.71
N GLN A 402 27.97 18.00 -29.13
CA GLN A 402 26.71 17.73 -29.82
C GLN A 402 25.83 18.96 -29.68
N ARG A 403 25.33 19.45 -30.81
CA ARG A 403 24.25 20.44 -30.81
C ARG A 403 22.98 19.81 -30.28
N GLU A 404 22.03 20.67 -29.94
CA GLU A 404 20.66 20.31 -29.65
C GLU A 404 20.09 19.43 -30.76
N ASP A 405 19.46 18.33 -30.38
CA ASP A 405 18.83 17.41 -31.31
C ASP A 405 17.44 17.96 -31.64
N PRO A 406 17.15 18.32 -32.91
CA PRO A 406 15.87 18.87 -33.28
C PRO A 406 14.71 17.87 -33.12
N GLU A 407 15.00 16.57 -32.99
CA GLU A 407 14.02 15.50 -32.74
C GLU A 407 13.86 15.18 -31.24
N ASP A 408 14.59 15.85 -30.33
CA ASP A 408 14.38 15.65 -28.89
C ASP A 408 13.04 16.28 -28.46
N TYR A 409 12.09 15.42 -28.08
CA TYR A 409 10.76 15.81 -27.61
C TYR A 409 10.80 16.91 -26.54
N ASN A 410 11.73 16.85 -25.58
CA ASN A 410 11.79 17.85 -24.51
C ASN A 410 12.24 19.21 -25.06
N LEU A 411 13.16 19.22 -26.02
CA LEU A 411 13.62 20.47 -26.65
C LEU A 411 12.53 21.06 -27.54
N GLN A 412 11.84 20.24 -28.33
CA GLN A 412 10.68 20.69 -29.13
C GLN A 412 9.59 21.29 -28.24
N LEU A 413 9.28 20.63 -27.12
CA LEU A 413 8.28 21.07 -26.17
C LEU A 413 8.70 22.33 -25.40
N LEU A 414 10.01 22.50 -25.15
CA LEU A 414 10.58 23.68 -24.50
C LEU A 414 10.59 24.90 -25.42
N ASP A 415 10.94 24.71 -26.69
CA ASP A 415 11.07 25.76 -27.70
C ASP A 415 9.72 26.16 -28.33
N GLY A 416 8.77 25.22 -28.36
CA GLY A 416 7.44 25.40 -28.91
C GLY A 416 6.45 26.07 -27.95
N ARG A 417 5.20 26.19 -28.39
CA ARG A 417 4.10 26.63 -27.52
C ARG A 417 3.79 25.51 -26.51
N TYR A 418 4.09 25.74 -25.24
CA TYR A 418 3.81 24.75 -24.20
C TYR A 418 2.43 24.95 -23.56
N ASP A 419 1.52 24.00 -23.80
CA ASP A 419 0.22 23.95 -23.13
C ASP A 419 0.25 22.92 -22.00
N MET A 420 0.38 23.39 -20.76
CA MET A 420 0.58 22.52 -19.60
C MET A 420 -0.62 21.58 -19.38
N ILE A 421 -0.35 20.27 -19.31
CA ILE A 421 -1.31 19.34 -18.72
C ILE A 421 -1.43 19.57 -17.21
N ARG A 422 -2.67 19.66 -16.72
CA ARG A 422 -3.06 19.94 -15.35
C ARG A 422 -3.97 18.81 -14.87
N PRO A 423 -3.38 17.66 -14.52
CA PRO A 423 -4.12 16.47 -14.15
C PRO A 423 -4.62 16.53 -12.71
N ALA A 424 -5.83 16.04 -12.48
CA ALA A 424 -6.37 15.77 -11.15
C ALA A 424 -6.82 14.30 -11.04
N GLU A 425 -6.71 13.74 -9.84
CA GLU A 425 -7.25 12.42 -9.53
C GLU A 425 -8.77 12.46 -9.50
N HIS A 426 -9.43 11.47 -10.10
CA HIS A 426 -10.87 11.27 -10.01
C HIS A 426 -11.20 9.80 -9.73
N THR A 427 -11.08 9.39 -8.45
CA THR A 427 -11.37 8.02 -8.00
C THR A 427 -12.39 8.03 -6.87
N ALA A 428 -12.89 6.86 -6.50
CA ALA A 428 -13.76 6.72 -5.32
C ALA A 428 -13.04 7.05 -3.98
N MET A 429 -11.70 7.25 -3.99
CA MET A 429 -10.93 7.70 -2.82
C MET A 429 -10.89 9.24 -2.71
N VAL A 430 -11.25 9.94 -3.80
CA VAL A 430 -11.37 11.40 -3.81
C VAL A 430 -12.72 11.79 -3.22
N PRO A 431 -12.75 12.72 -2.26
CA PRO A 431 -13.99 13.23 -1.69
C PRO A 431 -14.99 13.68 -2.78
N ASN A 432 -16.28 13.34 -2.64
CA ASN A 432 -17.38 13.69 -3.54
C ASN A 432 -17.49 15.19 -3.86
N SER A 433 -17.48 16.07 -2.86
CA SER A 433 -17.44 17.53 -3.02
C SER A 433 -16.22 17.99 -3.81
N THR A 434 -15.08 17.31 -3.63
CA THR A 434 -13.88 17.58 -4.42
C THR A 434 -14.05 17.07 -5.84
N ARG A 435 -14.63 15.88 -6.06
CA ARG A 435 -14.97 15.34 -7.38
C ARG A 435 -15.94 16.24 -8.13
N GLU A 436 -17.05 16.66 -7.50
CA GLU A 436 -18.02 17.59 -8.07
C GLU A 436 -17.36 18.92 -8.47
N ARG A 437 -16.52 19.49 -7.60
CA ARG A 437 -15.75 20.69 -7.93
C ARG A 437 -14.83 20.45 -9.13
N LEU A 438 -14.09 19.34 -9.17
CA LEU A 438 -13.21 18.98 -10.28
C LEU A 438 -14.00 18.76 -11.58
N GLU A 439 -15.18 18.14 -11.51
CA GLU A 439 -16.08 17.96 -12.66
C GLU A 439 -16.59 19.30 -13.20
N ILE A 440 -16.96 20.23 -12.31
CA ILE A 440 -17.41 21.58 -12.69
C ILE A 440 -16.24 22.35 -13.31
N GLU A 441 -15.06 22.34 -12.68
CA GLU A 441 -13.86 23.00 -13.18
C GLU A 441 -13.43 22.42 -14.54
N PHE A 442 -13.48 21.10 -14.70
CA PHE A 442 -13.19 20.41 -15.96
C PHE A 442 -14.24 20.69 -17.04
N LYS A 443 -15.52 20.88 -16.67
CA LYS A 443 -16.61 21.21 -17.61
C LYS A 443 -16.61 22.68 -18.04
N GLY A 444 -16.23 23.59 -17.15
CA GLY A 444 -16.20 25.03 -17.41
C GLY A 444 -15.00 25.50 -18.24
N ASP A 445 -14.92 26.81 -18.49
CA ASP A 445 -13.81 27.41 -19.25
C ASP A 445 -12.55 27.65 -18.38
N SER A 446 -12.57 27.14 -17.15
CA SER A 446 -11.44 27.20 -16.23
C SER A 446 -10.27 26.38 -16.76
N GLU A 447 -9.12 27.01 -16.93
CA GLU A 447 -7.89 26.29 -17.26
C GLU A 447 -7.25 25.56 -16.06
N ARG A 448 -7.90 25.51 -14.89
CA ARG A 448 -7.29 24.92 -13.67
C ARG A 448 -7.10 23.41 -13.77
N VAL A 449 -8.03 22.72 -14.41
CA VAL A 449 -8.00 21.27 -14.58
C VAL A 449 -8.40 20.95 -16.02
N ASN A 450 -7.48 20.34 -16.76
CA ASN A 450 -7.71 19.93 -18.15
C ASN A 450 -7.50 18.44 -18.38
N CYS A 451 -7.11 17.70 -17.34
CA CYS A 451 -6.96 16.25 -17.40
C CYS A 451 -7.53 15.61 -16.13
N LEU A 452 -8.34 14.58 -16.26
CA LEU A 452 -8.78 13.76 -15.13
C LEU A 452 -8.23 12.34 -15.27
N VAL A 453 -7.43 11.92 -14.30
CA VAL A 453 -6.98 10.53 -14.20
C VAL A 453 -8.00 9.76 -13.36
N CYS A 454 -8.75 8.88 -13.99
CA CYS A 454 -9.95 8.29 -13.42
C CYS A 454 -9.95 6.76 -13.46
N THR A 455 -10.77 6.17 -12.60
CA THR A 455 -11.11 4.74 -12.63
C THR A 455 -12.50 4.55 -13.26
N GLN A 456 -13.23 3.51 -12.85
CA GLN A 456 -14.63 3.29 -13.22
C GLN A 456 -15.59 4.45 -12.84
N THR A 457 -15.14 5.45 -12.07
CA THR A 457 -15.96 6.58 -11.60
C THR A 457 -16.47 7.47 -12.73
N LEU A 458 -15.76 7.53 -13.86
CA LEU A 458 -16.19 8.24 -15.07
C LEU A 458 -16.51 7.28 -16.23
N GLU A 459 -16.55 5.98 -15.96
CA GLU A 459 -16.93 4.97 -16.94
C GLU A 459 -18.46 4.95 -17.15
N MET A 460 -19.25 5.18 -16.10
CA MET A 460 -20.73 5.23 -16.14
C MET A 460 -21.33 6.52 -15.52
N GLY A 461 -22.44 6.99 -16.08
CA GLY A 461 -23.39 7.91 -15.38
C GLY A 461 -23.12 9.43 -15.36
N VAL A 462 -21.87 9.92 -15.45
CA VAL A 462 -21.60 11.37 -15.33
C VAL A 462 -21.50 12.06 -16.69
N ASP A 463 -22.27 13.13 -16.91
CA ASP A 463 -22.12 14.00 -18.08
C ASP A 463 -20.98 14.99 -17.87
N ILE A 464 -19.81 14.69 -18.42
CA ILE A 464 -18.60 15.51 -18.37
C ILE A 464 -18.43 16.44 -19.59
N GLY A 465 -19.46 16.54 -20.44
CA GLY A 465 -19.43 17.32 -21.67
C GLY A 465 -18.75 16.60 -22.84
N ALA A 466 -18.56 17.32 -23.94
CA ALA A 466 -17.90 16.80 -25.14
C ALA A 466 -16.38 16.73 -24.95
N LEU A 467 -15.83 15.54 -25.25
CA LEU A 467 -14.40 15.23 -25.29
C LEU A 467 -13.99 14.82 -26.70
N ASP A 468 -12.79 15.23 -27.08
CA ASP A 468 -12.19 14.93 -28.39
C ASP A 468 -11.15 13.79 -28.29
N ALA A 469 -10.72 13.44 -27.07
CA ALA A 469 -9.65 12.48 -26.84
C ALA A 469 -9.77 11.72 -25.51
N ILE A 470 -9.37 10.45 -25.52
CA ILE A 470 -9.27 9.59 -24.33
C ILE A 470 -7.96 8.81 -24.37
N LEU A 471 -7.34 8.69 -23.21
CA LEU A 471 -6.16 7.87 -23.01
C LEU A 471 -6.47 6.75 -22.01
N MET A 472 -6.28 5.50 -22.42
CA MET A 472 -6.31 4.35 -21.53
C MET A 472 -4.87 4.02 -21.14
N ARG A 473 -4.54 4.17 -19.86
CA ARG A 473 -3.20 3.92 -19.30
C ARG A 473 -2.80 2.44 -19.38
N ASN A 474 -3.79 1.55 -19.50
CA ASN A 474 -3.60 0.15 -19.78
C ASN A 474 -4.80 -0.40 -20.56
N VAL A 475 -4.63 -1.58 -21.16
CA VAL A 475 -5.75 -2.30 -21.77
C VAL A 475 -6.80 -2.59 -20.69
N PRO A 476 -8.07 -2.15 -20.87
CA PRO A 476 -9.16 -2.43 -19.94
C PRO A 476 -9.38 -3.93 -19.71
N PRO A 477 -9.94 -4.36 -18.57
CA PRO A 477 -10.10 -5.77 -18.25
C PRO A 477 -11.06 -6.52 -19.17
N LEU A 478 -12.15 -5.87 -19.60
CA LEU A 478 -13.18 -6.45 -20.47
C LEU A 478 -13.53 -5.52 -21.66
N PRO A 479 -14.01 -6.08 -22.79
CA PRO A 479 -14.54 -5.32 -23.93
C PRO A 479 -15.61 -4.30 -23.55
N ALA A 480 -16.50 -4.66 -22.61
CA ALA A 480 -17.53 -3.76 -22.10
C ALA A 480 -16.92 -2.49 -21.46
N ASN A 481 -15.85 -2.65 -20.66
CA ASN A 481 -15.15 -1.50 -20.06
C ASN A 481 -14.50 -0.64 -21.13
N TYR A 482 -13.90 -1.27 -22.15
CA TYR A 482 -13.28 -0.55 -23.27
C TYR A 482 -14.29 0.37 -23.97
N TRP A 483 -15.43 -0.18 -24.40
CA TRP A 483 -16.44 0.58 -25.12
C TRP A 483 -17.11 1.65 -24.26
N GLN A 484 -17.34 1.40 -22.97
CA GLN A 484 -17.87 2.41 -22.06
C GLN A 484 -16.90 3.58 -21.86
N ARG A 485 -15.59 3.31 -21.83
CA ARG A 485 -14.54 4.32 -21.72
C ARG A 485 -14.39 5.10 -23.02
N ALA A 486 -14.18 4.41 -24.15
CA ALA A 486 -14.04 5.03 -25.47
C ALA A 486 -15.26 5.89 -25.85
N GLY A 487 -16.48 5.41 -25.53
CA GLY A 487 -17.73 6.14 -25.76
C GLY A 487 -17.90 7.43 -24.95
N ARG A 488 -16.92 7.82 -24.12
CA ARG A 488 -16.91 9.15 -23.46
C ARG A 488 -16.48 10.28 -24.38
N ALA A 489 -15.82 9.99 -25.49
CA ALA A 489 -15.45 10.97 -26.51
C ALA A 489 -16.24 10.75 -27.80
N GLY A 490 -16.25 11.75 -28.69
CA GLY A 490 -16.86 11.62 -30.03
C GLY A 490 -18.38 11.81 -30.07
N ARG A 491 -18.94 12.69 -29.22
CA ARG A 491 -20.39 13.01 -29.22
C ARG A 491 -20.74 14.07 -30.28
N ARG A 492 -21.95 13.99 -30.85
CA ARG A 492 -22.57 14.99 -31.77
C ARG A 492 -21.79 15.23 -33.08
N HIS A 493 -21.52 14.17 -33.85
CA HIS A 493 -20.85 14.20 -35.17
C HIS A 493 -19.38 14.66 -35.18
N ARG A 494 -18.68 14.59 -34.04
CA ARG A 494 -17.23 14.88 -33.96
C ARG A 494 -16.43 13.59 -33.90
N MET A 495 -15.30 13.56 -34.58
CA MET A 495 -14.32 12.48 -34.44
C MET A 495 -13.62 12.59 -33.08
N ALA A 496 -13.30 11.44 -32.48
CA ALA A 496 -12.49 11.37 -31.28
C ALA A 496 -11.30 10.44 -31.48
N VAL A 497 -10.24 10.70 -30.72
CA VAL A 497 -9.02 9.89 -30.71
C VAL A 497 -8.91 9.14 -29.38
N ASP A 498 -9.06 7.82 -29.44
CA ASP A 498 -8.89 6.93 -28.30
C ASP A 498 -7.54 6.21 -28.40
N LEU A 499 -6.67 6.42 -27.42
CA LEU A 499 -5.36 5.77 -27.35
C LEU A 499 -5.30 4.79 -26.19
N THR A 500 -4.86 3.55 -26.46
CA THR A 500 -4.62 2.54 -25.42
C THR A 500 -3.13 2.22 -25.30
N TYR A 501 -2.54 2.58 -24.16
CA TYR A 501 -1.17 2.22 -23.85
C TYR A 501 -1.10 0.76 -23.39
N CYS A 502 -0.35 -0.09 -24.09
CA CYS A 502 -0.21 -1.51 -23.76
C CYS A 502 1.08 -1.75 -22.96
N ARG A 503 0.95 -2.18 -21.70
CA ARG A 503 2.11 -2.47 -20.84
C ARG A 503 2.77 -3.80 -21.23
N PRO A 504 4.00 -4.07 -20.78
CA PRO A 504 4.64 -5.37 -20.98
C PRO A 504 4.09 -6.49 -20.07
N THR A 505 2.78 -6.49 -19.79
CA THR A 505 2.05 -7.54 -19.06
C THR A 505 1.49 -8.57 -20.03
N SER A 506 1.26 -9.81 -19.60
CA SER A 506 0.69 -10.88 -20.43
C SER A 506 -0.63 -10.47 -21.07
N HIS A 507 -1.52 -9.89 -20.28
CA HIS A 507 -2.81 -9.36 -20.71
C HIS A 507 -2.67 -8.30 -21.82
N ASP A 508 -1.98 -7.19 -21.54
CA ASP A 508 -1.86 -6.09 -22.48
C ASP A 508 -1.11 -6.49 -23.77
N ARG A 509 -0.11 -7.38 -23.67
CA ARG A 509 0.65 -7.89 -24.83
C ARG A 509 -0.22 -8.68 -25.81
N ALA A 510 -1.17 -9.46 -25.31
CA ALA A 510 -2.05 -10.25 -26.17
C ALA A 510 -2.92 -9.32 -27.02
N TYR A 511 -3.52 -8.30 -26.42
CA TYR A 511 -4.33 -7.31 -27.14
C TYR A 511 -3.51 -6.32 -27.95
N PHE A 512 -2.24 -6.09 -27.61
CA PHE A 512 -1.33 -5.34 -28.48
C PHE A 512 -1.02 -6.11 -29.78
N ALA A 513 -0.85 -7.43 -29.69
CA ALA A 513 -0.60 -8.27 -30.86
C ALA A 513 -1.83 -8.42 -31.76
N GLU A 514 -3.02 -8.45 -31.16
CA GLU A 514 -4.29 -8.62 -31.89
C GLU A 514 -5.38 -7.69 -31.32
N PRO A 515 -5.37 -6.38 -31.67
CA PRO A 515 -6.26 -5.38 -31.06
C PRO A 515 -7.75 -5.63 -31.31
N LEU A 516 -8.11 -6.20 -32.46
CA LEU A 516 -9.51 -6.45 -32.82
C LEU A 516 -10.22 -7.36 -31.81
N LYS A 517 -9.50 -8.25 -31.11
CA LYS A 517 -10.07 -9.09 -30.05
C LYS A 517 -10.73 -8.30 -28.93
N MET A 518 -10.18 -7.15 -28.56
CA MET A 518 -10.77 -6.29 -27.53
C MET A 518 -11.98 -5.53 -28.07
N LEU A 519 -11.91 -5.07 -29.32
CA LEU A 519 -12.95 -4.25 -29.94
C LEU A 519 -14.18 -5.07 -30.35
N GLU A 520 -13.96 -6.27 -30.87
CA GLU A 520 -15.01 -7.21 -31.30
C GLU A 520 -15.44 -8.16 -30.17
N GLY A 521 -14.86 -8.01 -28.99
CA GLY A 521 -15.15 -8.85 -27.83
C GLY A 521 -16.62 -8.77 -27.40
N ARG A 522 -17.16 -9.93 -27.01
CA ARG A 522 -18.58 -10.07 -26.63
C ARG A 522 -18.88 -9.29 -25.34
N VAL A 523 -19.99 -8.55 -25.35
CA VAL A 523 -20.54 -7.84 -24.18
C VAL A 523 -21.82 -8.54 -23.76
N ASP A 524 -21.77 -9.26 -22.63
CA ASP A 524 -22.92 -9.97 -22.09
C ASP A 524 -23.82 -9.03 -21.26
N PRO A 525 -25.14 -9.26 -21.25
CA PRO A 525 -26.06 -8.52 -20.39
C PRO A 525 -25.79 -8.81 -18.90
N PRO A 526 -26.04 -7.86 -17.99
CA PRO A 526 -25.85 -8.11 -16.56
C PRO A 526 -26.90 -9.10 -16.04
N SER A 527 -26.45 -10.09 -15.27
CA SER A 527 -27.30 -11.01 -14.53
C SER A 527 -27.49 -10.54 -13.08
N PHE A 528 -28.61 -10.91 -12.46
CA PHE A 528 -28.91 -10.61 -11.06
C PHE A 528 -29.12 -11.91 -10.31
N ASN A 529 -28.38 -12.13 -9.23
CA ASN A 529 -28.59 -13.23 -8.30
C ASN A 529 -29.36 -12.72 -7.07
N LEU A 530 -30.60 -13.17 -6.89
CA LEU A 530 -31.45 -12.76 -5.77
C LEU A 530 -31.42 -13.76 -4.60
N ARG A 531 -30.53 -14.77 -4.61
CA ARG A 531 -30.35 -15.76 -3.53
C ARG A 531 -29.42 -15.31 -2.40
N ASN A 532 -29.01 -14.05 -2.36
CA ASN A 532 -28.09 -13.57 -1.34
C ASN A 532 -28.82 -13.32 -0.01
N GLU A 533 -28.71 -14.28 0.93
CA GLU A 533 -29.37 -14.21 2.24
C GLU A 533 -29.00 -12.94 3.04
N LEU A 534 -27.74 -12.51 3.00
CA LEU A 534 -27.30 -11.30 3.72
C LEU A 534 -27.96 -10.03 3.16
N LEU A 535 -28.08 -9.92 1.84
CA LEU A 535 -28.79 -8.80 1.22
C LEU A 535 -30.28 -8.85 1.55
N VAL A 536 -30.90 -10.03 1.47
CA VAL A 536 -32.30 -10.22 1.86
C VAL A 536 -32.51 -9.81 3.31
N ALA A 537 -31.66 -10.25 4.25
CA ALA A 537 -31.71 -9.87 5.66
C ALA A 537 -31.71 -8.35 5.86
N LYS A 538 -30.79 -7.62 5.22
CA LYS A 538 -30.74 -6.14 5.28
C LYS A 538 -32.05 -5.52 4.81
N HIS A 539 -32.60 -6.00 3.69
CA HIS A 539 -33.87 -5.51 3.15
C HIS A 539 -35.08 -5.91 4.03
N VAL A 540 -35.05 -7.08 4.67
CA VAL A 540 -36.05 -7.51 5.65
C VAL A 540 -36.01 -6.59 6.87
N HIS A 541 -34.83 -6.27 7.41
CA HIS A 541 -34.71 -5.31 8.52
C HIS A 541 -35.30 -3.95 8.16
N ALA A 542 -34.95 -3.41 7.00
CA ALA A 542 -35.52 -2.16 6.52
C ALA A 542 -37.06 -2.21 6.37
N THR A 543 -37.58 -3.34 5.88
CA THR A 543 -39.03 -3.55 5.71
C THR A 543 -39.75 -3.66 7.05
N VAL A 544 -39.20 -4.41 8.02
CA VAL A 544 -39.74 -4.52 9.38
C VAL A 544 -39.77 -3.16 10.07
N LEU A 545 -38.67 -2.41 10.05
CA LEU A 545 -38.61 -1.08 10.64
C LEU A 545 -39.60 -0.11 9.97
N THR A 546 -39.72 -0.18 8.64
CA THR A 546 -40.70 0.60 7.87
C THR A 546 -42.13 0.27 8.30
N ARG A 547 -42.45 -1.02 8.45
CA ARG A 547 -43.77 -1.45 8.87
C ARG A 547 -44.09 -1.01 10.30
N LEU A 548 -43.16 -1.14 11.23
CA LEU A 548 -43.32 -0.64 12.60
C LEU A 548 -43.56 0.88 12.63
N HIS A 549 -42.86 1.65 11.80
CA HIS A 549 -43.11 3.09 11.67
C HIS A 549 -44.49 3.40 11.08
N GLN A 550 -45.00 2.58 10.16
CA GLN A 550 -46.36 2.72 9.63
C GLN A 550 -47.42 2.41 10.69
N LEU A 551 -47.22 1.37 11.51
CA LEU A 551 -48.11 1.02 12.63
C LEU A 551 -48.14 2.11 13.71
N ALA A 552 -47.05 2.86 13.87
CA ALA A 552 -46.93 3.98 14.80
C ALA A 552 -47.54 5.32 14.31
N ARG A 553 -48.02 5.41 13.06
CA ARG A 553 -48.55 6.67 12.51
C ARG A 553 -49.91 7.05 13.13
N PRO A 554 -50.16 8.36 13.39
CA PRO A 554 -51.48 8.84 13.79
C PRO A 554 -52.52 8.51 12.71
N GLY A 555 -53.63 7.85 13.09
CA GLY A 555 -54.67 7.39 12.16
C GLY A 555 -54.33 6.09 11.42
N GLY A 556 -53.33 5.33 11.90
CA GLY A 556 -52.97 4.01 11.38
C GLY A 556 -53.98 2.90 11.72
N PRO A 557 -53.67 1.64 11.37
CA PRO A 557 -54.57 0.49 11.55
C PRO A 557 -54.73 0.03 13.02
N LEU A 558 -53.98 0.61 13.96
CA LEU A 558 -54.01 0.28 15.39
C LEU A 558 -54.68 1.41 16.21
N GLY A 559 -55.13 1.08 17.42
CA GLY A 559 -55.65 2.09 18.37
C GLY A 559 -54.56 3.09 18.80
N PRO A 560 -54.96 4.32 19.21
CA PRO A 560 -54.01 5.41 19.52
C PRO A 560 -52.98 5.01 20.59
N ASP A 561 -53.40 4.34 21.65
CA ASP A 561 -52.51 3.90 22.74
C ASP A 561 -51.46 2.88 22.29
N GLU A 562 -51.81 2.04 21.32
CA GLU A 562 -50.88 1.04 20.80
C GLU A 562 -49.90 1.66 19.81
N ALA A 563 -50.37 2.54 18.94
CA ALA A 563 -49.52 3.31 18.05
C ALA A 563 -48.50 4.17 18.83
N GLU A 564 -48.93 4.81 19.93
CA GLU A 564 -48.06 5.59 20.81
C GLU A 564 -46.99 4.72 21.50
N ARG A 565 -47.36 3.53 22.03
CA ARG A 565 -46.39 2.59 22.61
C ARG A 565 -45.33 2.13 21.60
N ILE A 566 -45.73 1.88 20.34
CA ILE A 566 -44.80 1.51 19.27
C ILE A 566 -43.86 2.69 18.98
N ALA A 567 -44.41 3.90 18.85
CA ALA A 567 -43.62 5.12 18.60
C ALA A 567 -42.59 5.36 19.70
N ASP A 568 -42.98 5.23 20.97
CA ASP A 568 -42.10 5.40 22.13
C ASP A 568 -40.98 4.36 22.16
N THR A 569 -41.32 3.08 21.93
CA THR A 569 -40.33 2.00 21.87
C THR A 569 -39.31 2.23 20.75
N LEU A 570 -39.77 2.63 19.56
CA LEU A 570 -38.89 2.93 18.43
C LEU A 570 -37.99 4.13 18.71
N LYS A 571 -38.52 5.20 19.32
CA LYS A 571 -37.76 6.41 19.66
C LYS A 571 -36.70 6.14 20.73
N GLU A 572 -36.98 5.24 21.67
CA GLU A 572 -36.03 4.82 22.70
C GLU A 572 -34.94 3.92 22.12
N VAL A 573 -35.33 2.84 21.42
CA VAL A 573 -34.38 1.81 20.96
C VAL A 573 -33.59 2.26 19.72
N ILE A 574 -34.21 3.05 18.84
CA ILE A 574 -33.62 3.59 17.61
C ILE A 574 -33.60 5.13 17.71
N PRO A 575 -32.72 5.70 18.55
CA PRO A 575 -32.61 7.14 18.70
C PRO A 575 -32.15 7.78 17.38
N THR A 576 -32.38 9.08 17.19
CA THR A 576 -31.89 9.80 15.99
C THR A 576 -30.36 9.73 15.85
N GLU A 577 -29.64 9.80 16.98
CA GLU A 577 -28.18 9.76 17.03
C GLU A 577 -27.69 8.65 17.95
N ILE A 578 -26.57 8.02 17.58
CA ILE A 578 -25.97 6.90 18.33
C ILE A 578 -25.54 7.26 19.76
N LYS A 579 -25.43 8.55 20.09
CA LYS A 579 -25.13 9.00 21.46
C LYS A 579 -26.18 8.48 22.46
N GLY A 580 -27.42 8.31 21.99
CA GLY A 580 -28.51 7.73 22.78
C GLY A 580 -28.28 6.28 23.19
N TRP A 581 -27.35 5.56 22.56
CA TRP A 581 -26.90 4.23 22.99
C TRP A 581 -25.69 4.28 23.93
N LEU A 582 -24.81 5.25 23.73
CA LEU A 582 -23.46 5.23 24.28
C LEU A 582 -23.26 6.11 25.53
N PHE A 583 -24.05 7.17 25.67
CA PHE A 583 -23.88 8.17 26.72
C PHE A 583 -25.15 8.34 27.56
N ASN A 584 -24.97 8.76 28.81
CA ASN A 584 -26.03 9.23 29.69
C ASN A 584 -26.43 10.68 29.32
N ALA A 585 -27.55 11.15 29.87
CA ALA A 585 -28.06 12.50 29.61
C ALA A 585 -27.09 13.63 30.05
N ASP A 586 -26.19 13.34 30.99
CA ASP A 586 -25.13 14.24 31.46
C ASP A 586 -23.85 14.21 30.58
N GLY A 587 -23.84 13.41 29.51
CA GLY A 587 -22.71 13.27 28.59
C GLY A 587 -21.59 12.34 29.08
N THR A 588 -21.79 11.63 30.20
CA THR A 588 -20.90 10.55 30.65
C THR A 588 -21.13 9.28 29.84
N VAL A 589 -20.10 8.43 29.73
CA VAL A 589 -20.24 7.14 29.04
C VAL A 589 -21.08 6.20 29.90
N ARG A 590 -22.00 5.46 29.28
CA ARG A 590 -22.82 4.47 29.99
C ARG A 590 -21.97 3.33 30.55
N ASP A 591 -22.18 2.99 31.81
CA ASP A 591 -21.54 1.82 32.45
C ASP A 591 -22.18 0.50 32.01
N ASP A 592 -23.50 0.48 31.77
CA ASP A 592 -24.23 -0.70 31.31
C ASP A 592 -24.53 -0.69 29.81
N ALA A 593 -24.51 -1.87 29.18
CA ALA A 593 -24.85 -1.99 27.77
C ALA A 593 -26.29 -1.55 27.53
N PHE A 594 -26.52 -0.78 26.46
CA PHE A 594 -27.87 -0.38 26.09
C PHE A 594 -28.65 -1.61 25.62
N ASP A 595 -29.81 -1.82 26.22
CA ASP A 595 -30.67 -2.97 25.98
C ASP A 595 -31.64 -2.68 24.84
N VAL A 596 -31.57 -3.46 23.76
CA VAL A 596 -32.51 -3.36 22.64
C VAL A 596 -33.62 -4.41 22.71
N SER A 597 -33.70 -5.22 23.78
CA SER A 597 -34.67 -6.31 23.93
C SER A 597 -36.14 -5.86 23.86
N ALA A 598 -36.41 -4.58 24.13
CA ALA A 598 -37.74 -3.98 23.94
C ALA A 598 -38.21 -4.06 22.49
N LEU A 599 -37.30 -3.92 21.51
CA LEU A 599 -37.60 -4.10 20.09
C LEU A 599 -37.91 -5.57 19.77
N GLY A 600 -37.16 -6.52 20.34
CA GLY A 600 -37.46 -7.95 20.20
C GLY A 600 -38.86 -8.32 20.71
N ARG A 601 -39.24 -7.80 21.90
CA ARG A 601 -40.60 -7.98 22.44
C ARG A 601 -41.68 -7.36 21.55
N LEU A 602 -41.40 -6.18 20.98
CA LEU A 602 -42.29 -5.51 20.05
C LEU A 602 -42.48 -6.31 18.75
N ILE A 603 -41.40 -6.83 18.18
CA ILE A 603 -41.43 -7.68 16.97
C ILE A 603 -42.24 -8.94 17.23
N GLN A 604 -42.01 -9.63 18.35
CA GLN A 604 -42.77 -10.83 18.71
C GLN A 604 -44.27 -10.55 18.86
N ARG A 605 -44.65 -9.40 19.45
CA ARG A 605 -46.06 -9.01 19.61
C ARG A 605 -46.78 -8.82 18.27
N HIS A 606 -46.09 -8.26 17.27
CA HIS A 606 -46.66 -7.95 15.95
C HIS A 606 -46.19 -8.89 14.84
N ILE A 607 -45.66 -10.07 15.20
CA ILE A 607 -44.99 -10.97 14.26
C ILE A 607 -45.87 -11.34 13.05
N HIS A 608 -47.16 -11.58 13.27
CA HIS A 608 -48.08 -11.97 12.20
C HIS A 608 -48.30 -10.86 11.15
N ASP A 609 -48.42 -9.60 11.58
CA ASP A 609 -48.53 -8.45 10.67
C ASP A 609 -47.21 -8.22 9.92
N LEU A 610 -46.09 -8.27 10.64
CA LEU A 610 -44.75 -8.10 10.06
C LEU A 610 -44.46 -9.15 9.00
N GLU A 611 -44.71 -10.42 9.29
CA GLU A 611 -44.57 -11.51 8.33
C GLU A 611 -45.43 -11.31 7.08
N THR A 612 -46.70 -10.94 7.26
CA THR A 612 -47.63 -10.71 6.15
C THR A 612 -47.11 -9.59 5.25
N HIS A 613 -46.63 -8.50 5.84
CA HIS A 613 -46.08 -7.37 5.10
C HIS A 613 -44.77 -7.74 4.37
N VAL A 614 -43.84 -8.39 5.06
CA VAL A 614 -42.56 -8.83 4.47
C VAL A 614 -42.80 -9.83 3.33
N ARG A 615 -43.70 -10.81 3.51
CA ARG A 615 -44.08 -11.76 2.45
C ARG A 615 -44.62 -11.05 1.22
N ALA A 616 -45.48 -10.04 1.40
CA ALA A 616 -46.06 -9.28 0.28
C ALA A 616 -44.97 -8.53 -0.52
N VAL A 617 -43.99 -7.95 0.16
CA VAL A 617 -42.88 -7.22 -0.48
C VAL A 617 -41.94 -8.17 -1.23
N PHE A 618 -41.55 -9.29 -0.62
CA PHE A 618 -40.52 -10.18 -1.18
C PHE A 618 -41.05 -11.22 -2.18
N ARG A 619 -42.36 -11.44 -2.28
CA ARG A 619 -42.93 -12.36 -3.28
C ARG A 619 -43.33 -11.68 -4.60
N GLN A 620 -43.37 -10.35 -4.65
CA GLN A 620 -43.74 -9.65 -5.89
C GLN A 620 -42.58 -9.70 -6.91
N GLY A 621 -42.71 -10.56 -7.92
CA GLY A 621 -41.75 -10.63 -9.03
C GLY A 621 -40.43 -11.31 -8.68
N TRP A 622 -40.36 -12.06 -7.59
CA TRP A 622 -39.18 -12.85 -7.23
C TRP A 622 -39.06 -14.08 -8.15
N PRO A 623 -37.87 -14.36 -8.73
CA PRO A 623 -37.67 -15.54 -9.57
C PRO A 623 -37.93 -16.83 -8.78
N GLU A 624 -38.63 -17.79 -9.41
CA GLU A 624 -38.92 -19.10 -8.80
C GLU A 624 -37.63 -19.87 -8.45
N ALA A 625 -36.61 -19.71 -9.29
CA ALA A 625 -35.29 -20.25 -9.02
C ALA A 625 -34.70 -19.71 -7.71
N ASP A 626 -35.01 -18.49 -7.29
CA ASP A 626 -34.37 -17.83 -6.14
C ASP A 626 -35.26 -17.79 -4.89
N ALA A 627 -36.35 -18.56 -4.89
CA ALA A 627 -37.38 -18.50 -3.85
C ALA A 627 -36.91 -18.99 -2.48
N ASP A 628 -35.82 -19.77 -2.41
CA ASP A 628 -35.33 -20.43 -1.19
C ASP A 628 -35.07 -19.44 -0.05
N VAL A 629 -34.48 -18.28 -0.35
CA VAL A 629 -34.18 -17.23 0.63
C VAL A 629 -35.40 -16.39 1.03
N THR A 630 -36.54 -16.57 0.36
CA THR A 630 -37.82 -15.90 0.66
C THR A 630 -38.89 -16.87 1.16
N ARG A 631 -38.50 -18.11 1.51
CA ARG A 631 -39.39 -19.10 2.10
C ARG A 631 -39.91 -18.63 3.46
N ASP A 632 -41.08 -19.14 3.84
CA ASP A 632 -41.80 -18.65 5.01
C ASP A 632 -41.05 -18.84 6.32
N SER A 633 -40.32 -19.95 6.46
CA SER A 633 -39.45 -20.24 7.61
C SER A 633 -38.25 -19.31 7.68
N GLU A 634 -37.72 -18.91 6.52
CA GLU A 634 -36.49 -18.11 6.43
C GLU A 634 -36.78 -16.64 6.73
N LEU A 635 -37.83 -16.08 6.12
CA LEU A 635 -38.31 -14.74 6.46
C LEU A 635 -38.66 -14.63 7.95
N HIS A 636 -39.28 -15.67 8.54
CA HIS A 636 -39.56 -15.70 9.97
C HIS A 636 -38.28 -15.64 10.81
N ARG A 637 -37.26 -16.44 10.47
CA ARG A 637 -35.94 -16.44 11.12
C ARG A 637 -35.30 -15.05 11.07
N LEU A 638 -35.28 -14.42 9.90
CA LEU A 638 -34.70 -13.08 9.70
C LEU A 638 -35.41 -11.99 10.49
N ILE A 639 -36.75 -12.03 10.57
CA ILE A 639 -37.53 -11.06 11.35
C ILE A 639 -37.18 -11.16 12.84
N LEU A 640 -37.05 -12.38 13.38
CA LEU A 640 -36.72 -12.58 14.79
C LEU A 640 -35.26 -12.25 15.13
N ALA A 641 -34.32 -12.53 14.22
CA ALA A 641 -32.90 -12.25 14.41
C ALA A 641 -32.56 -10.74 14.50
N LEU A 642 -33.42 -9.88 13.94
CA LEU A 642 -33.21 -8.43 13.85
C LEU A 642 -32.76 -7.78 15.18
N SER A 643 -33.42 -8.13 16.29
CA SER A 643 -33.11 -7.54 17.61
C SER A 643 -31.72 -7.92 18.10
N ASP A 644 -31.32 -9.19 17.93
CA ASP A 644 -30.04 -9.70 18.40
C ASP A 644 -28.89 -9.14 17.55
N GLU A 645 -29.10 -9.01 16.24
CA GLU A 645 -28.14 -8.38 15.34
C GLU A 645 -27.92 -6.90 15.67
N LEU A 646 -29.01 -6.16 15.99
CA LEU A 646 -28.93 -4.79 16.45
C LEU A 646 -28.15 -4.67 17.77
N GLN A 647 -28.41 -5.58 18.72
CA GLN A 647 -27.67 -5.63 20.00
C GLN A 647 -26.17 -5.82 19.77
N GLY A 648 -25.80 -6.66 18.80
CA GLY A 648 -24.41 -6.89 18.37
C GLY A 648 -23.72 -5.61 17.87
N ILE A 649 -24.42 -4.78 17.09
CA ILE A 649 -23.90 -3.49 16.58
C ILE A 649 -23.70 -2.49 17.71
N VAL A 650 -24.70 -2.34 18.59
CA VAL A 650 -24.61 -1.45 19.75
C VAL A 650 -23.42 -1.84 20.64
N ALA A 651 -23.22 -3.14 20.86
CA ALA A 651 -22.07 -3.65 21.59
C ALA A 651 -20.74 -3.30 20.89
N ARG A 652 -20.64 -3.43 19.56
CA ARG A 652 -19.45 -3.02 18.80
C ARG A 652 -19.13 -1.52 18.97
N LEU A 653 -20.13 -0.65 18.86
CA LEU A 653 -19.94 0.80 19.01
C LEU A 653 -19.47 1.16 20.43
N ARG A 654 -20.08 0.55 21.46
CA ARG A 654 -19.68 0.70 22.87
C ARG A 654 -18.23 0.28 23.11
N ARG A 655 -17.77 -0.78 22.46
CA ARG A 655 -16.38 -1.24 22.56
C ARG A 655 -15.40 -0.25 21.93
N ARG A 656 -15.71 0.26 20.74
CA ARG A 656 -14.90 1.31 20.07
C ARG A 656 -14.74 2.55 20.96
N LEU A 657 -15.81 2.99 21.63
CA LEU A 657 -15.78 4.10 22.57
C LEU A 657 -14.88 3.82 23.78
N ARG A 658 -15.04 2.66 24.44
CA ARG A 658 -14.23 2.28 25.60
C ARG A 658 -12.74 2.21 25.28
N TRP A 659 -12.37 1.70 24.11
CA TRP A 659 -10.98 1.69 23.64
C TRP A 659 -10.38 3.11 23.60
N ALA A 660 -11.10 4.06 23.00
CA ALA A 660 -10.62 5.44 22.90
C ALA A 660 -10.39 6.06 24.28
N GLN A 661 -11.27 5.77 25.25
CA GLN A 661 -11.09 6.19 26.64
C GLN A 661 -9.86 5.55 27.29
N THR A 662 -9.66 4.25 27.13
CA THR A 662 -8.49 3.54 27.67
C THR A 662 -7.19 4.09 27.12
N GLN A 663 -7.12 4.39 25.81
CA GLN A 663 -5.93 4.99 25.21
C GLN A 663 -5.66 6.39 25.75
N LEU A 664 -6.69 7.23 25.91
CA LEU A 664 -6.52 8.56 26.50
C LEU A 664 -6.00 8.49 27.93
N LYS A 665 -6.52 7.57 28.75
CA LYS A 665 -6.04 7.36 30.12
C LYS A 665 -4.56 6.95 30.13
N ARG A 666 -4.19 5.99 29.29
CA ARG A 666 -2.80 5.53 29.14
C ARG A 666 -1.88 6.68 28.70
N LEU A 667 -2.26 7.46 27.70
CA LEU A 667 -1.46 8.58 27.21
C LEU A 667 -1.26 9.63 28.31
N HIS A 668 -2.28 9.87 29.13
CA HIS A 668 -2.15 10.74 30.30
C HIS A 668 -1.13 10.20 31.33
N GLU A 669 -1.13 8.89 31.62
CA GLU A 669 -0.14 8.27 32.50
C GLU A 669 1.29 8.35 31.91
N VAL A 670 1.44 8.21 30.60
CA VAL A 670 2.73 8.37 29.90
C VAL A 670 3.23 9.82 29.99
N GLU A 671 2.34 10.79 29.78
CA GLU A 671 2.64 12.22 29.91
C GLU A 671 3.09 12.57 31.34
N GLN A 672 2.40 12.05 32.36
CA GLN A 672 2.78 12.23 33.76
C GLN A 672 4.16 11.63 34.07
N ARG A 673 4.49 10.47 33.48
CA ARG A 673 5.76 9.77 33.74
C ARG A 673 6.95 10.37 32.98
N LEU A 674 6.75 10.82 31.74
CA LEU A 674 7.83 11.27 30.86
C LEU A 674 7.89 12.80 30.71
N GLY A 675 6.94 13.54 31.26
CA GLY A 675 6.85 15.00 31.22
C GLY A 675 6.27 15.56 29.91
N ALA A 676 6.44 14.89 28.77
CA ALA A 676 5.87 15.27 27.49
C ALA A 676 5.53 14.04 26.63
N LEU A 677 4.51 14.19 25.78
CA LEU A 677 4.18 13.21 24.76
C LEU A 677 5.07 13.40 23.52
N SER A 678 5.39 12.31 22.80
CA SER A 678 5.96 12.45 21.45
C SER A 678 4.90 12.95 20.47
N LYS A 679 5.31 13.50 19.33
CA LYS A 679 4.40 13.97 18.27
C LYS A 679 3.36 12.90 17.87
N GLU A 680 3.77 11.64 17.82
CA GLU A 680 2.89 10.51 17.52
C GLU A 680 1.87 10.22 18.62
N ASP A 681 2.25 10.39 19.89
CA ASP A 681 1.34 10.21 21.03
C ASP A 681 0.37 11.39 21.16
N GLU A 682 0.82 12.62 20.88
CA GLU A 682 -0.04 13.80 20.79
C GLU A 682 -1.08 13.64 19.67
N TYR A 683 -0.65 13.11 18.52
CA TYR A 683 -1.53 12.75 17.41
C TYR A 683 -2.59 11.73 17.85
N GLN A 684 -2.16 10.64 18.51
CA GLN A 684 -3.08 9.62 19.03
C GLN A 684 -4.07 10.18 20.06
N ARG A 685 -3.61 11.06 20.97
CA ARG A 685 -4.45 11.74 21.97
C ARG A 685 -5.50 12.61 21.31
N ARG A 686 -5.09 13.50 20.39
CA ARG A 686 -6.01 14.40 19.68
C ARG A 686 -7.10 13.60 18.98
N ARG A 687 -6.71 12.54 18.29
CA ARG A 687 -7.62 11.69 17.55
C ARG A 687 -8.61 10.92 18.42
N CYS A 688 -8.15 10.25 19.49
CA CYS A 688 -9.06 9.57 20.41
C CYS A 688 -10.06 10.55 21.03
N SER A 689 -9.61 11.77 21.32
CA SER A 689 -10.47 12.85 21.81
C SER A 689 -11.51 13.28 20.76
N GLU A 690 -11.11 13.43 19.49
CA GLU A 690 -12.02 13.77 18.39
C GLU A 690 -13.06 12.68 18.12
N MET A 691 -12.66 11.41 18.14
CA MET A 691 -13.58 10.28 17.98
C MET A 691 -14.68 10.29 19.06
N ILE A 692 -14.32 10.52 20.32
CA ILE A 692 -15.29 10.63 21.42
C ILE A 692 -16.22 11.83 21.19
N ARG A 693 -15.67 13.00 20.81
CA ARG A 693 -16.48 14.20 20.50
C ARG A 693 -17.45 13.97 19.33
N ARG A 694 -17.05 13.22 18.31
CA ARG A 694 -17.93 12.82 17.19
C ARG A 694 -19.05 11.90 17.69
N MET A 695 -18.73 10.85 18.43
CA MET A 695 -19.74 9.94 19.00
C MET A 695 -20.72 10.65 19.96
N LYS A 696 -20.30 11.73 20.61
CA LYS A 696 -21.17 12.60 21.42
C LYS A 696 -22.09 13.51 20.61
N GLY A 697 -21.80 13.73 19.33
CA GLY A 697 -22.45 14.75 18.49
C GLY A 697 -21.95 16.17 18.75
N ASP A 698 -20.90 16.35 19.56
CA ASP A 698 -20.33 17.67 19.90
C ASP A 698 -19.57 18.29 18.72
N ALA A 699 -19.04 17.44 17.83
CA ALA A 699 -18.38 17.84 16.61
C ALA A 699 -19.41 17.89 15.46
N ARG A 700 -20.11 19.01 15.29
CA ARG A 700 -20.96 19.24 14.10
C ARG A 700 -20.07 19.21 12.84
N ARG A 701 -20.30 18.23 11.96
CA ARG A 701 -19.67 18.20 10.63
C ARG A 701 -19.98 19.51 9.91
N ARG A 702 -18.95 20.18 9.38
CA ARG A 702 -19.18 21.26 8.41
C ARG A 702 -19.69 20.63 7.11
N THR A 703 -20.47 21.35 6.31
CA THR A 703 -21.02 20.83 5.04
C THR A 703 -19.94 20.31 4.08
N SER A 704 -18.70 20.83 4.18
CA SER A 704 -17.52 20.38 3.43
C SER A 704 -16.83 19.12 4.00
N GLU A 705 -17.23 18.68 5.19
CA GLU A 705 -16.74 17.48 5.92
C GLU A 705 -17.82 16.38 5.98
N ALA A 706 -18.98 16.62 5.35
CA ALA A 706 -20.15 15.75 5.32
C ALA A 706 -20.02 14.59 4.33
N GLU A 707 -18.83 14.01 4.23
CA GLU A 707 -18.56 12.92 3.31
C GLU A 707 -18.18 11.63 4.00
N GLY A 708 -18.81 10.55 3.55
CA GLY A 708 -18.96 9.31 4.30
C GLY A 708 -20.40 9.17 4.78
N TYR A 709 -20.74 8.00 5.31
CA TYR A 709 -21.99 7.86 6.04
C TYR A 709 -21.98 8.83 7.23
N ASP A 710 -23.14 9.23 7.70
CA ASP A 710 -23.21 10.01 8.93
C ASP A 710 -22.88 9.07 10.10
N ASP A 711 -21.68 9.23 10.68
CA ASP A 711 -21.18 8.40 11.79
C ASP A 711 -21.92 8.68 13.11
N THR A 712 -22.87 9.62 13.10
CA THR A 712 -23.66 10.04 14.27
C THR A 712 -25.12 9.69 14.11
N TYR A 713 -25.70 9.85 12.91
CA TYR A 713 -27.08 9.49 12.62
C TYR A 713 -27.26 7.97 12.58
N THR A 714 -28.21 7.47 13.37
CA THR A 714 -28.37 6.04 13.65
C THR A 714 -28.54 5.20 12.38
N PHE A 715 -29.43 5.58 11.45
CA PHE A 715 -29.63 4.80 10.23
C PHE A 715 -28.40 4.82 9.30
N GLY A 716 -27.62 5.91 9.31
CA GLY A 716 -26.35 6.00 8.58
C GLY A 716 -25.31 5.02 9.12
N VAL A 717 -25.17 4.95 10.45
CA VAL A 717 -24.31 3.99 11.12
C VAL A 717 -24.77 2.55 10.90
N LEU A 718 -26.08 2.28 10.97
CA LEU A 718 -26.65 0.95 10.73
C LEU A 718 -26.42 0.47 9.29
N ALA A 719 -26.54 1.34 8.30
CA ALA A 719 -26.21 1.00 6.91
C ALA A 719 -24.70 0.71 6.75
N ALA A 720 -23.84 1.50 7.40
CA ALA A 720 -22.39 1.29 7.34
C ALA A 720 -21.91 0.04 8.08
N GLU A 721 -22.60 -0.35 9.17
CA GLU A 721 -22.34 -1.59 9.91
C GLU A 721 -22.98 -2.83 9.23
N GLY A 722 -23.66 -2.66 8.09
CA GLY A 722 -24.27 -3.72 7.31
C GLY A 722 -25.59 -4.26 7.87
N PHE A 723 -26.26 -3.51 8.75
CA PHE A 723 -27.59 -3.86 9.27
C PHE A 723 -28.72 -3.51 8.31
N LEU A 724 -28.55 -2.41 7.58
CA LEU A 724 -29.51 -1.88 6.61
C LEU A 724 -28.90 -1.85 5.21
N PRO A 725 -29.72 -1.76 4.16
CA PRO A 725 -29.23 -1.58 2.80
C PRO A 725 -28.41 -0.29 2.71
N GLY A 726 -27.20 -0.40 2.16
CA GLY A 726 -26.28 0.71 1.99
C GLY A 726 -25.22 0.38 0.94
N TYR A 727 -24.54 1.40 0.41
CA TYR A 727 -23.50 1.24 -0.62
C TYR A 727 -22.23 0.53 -0.10
N GLY A 728 -22.10 0.34 1.22
CA GLY A 728 -21.09 -0.51 1.84
C GLY A 728 -21.58 -1.96 1.93
N LEU A 729 -21.30 -2.75 0.90
CA LEU A 729 -21.67 -4.18 0.88
C LEU A 729 -20.91 -5.01 1.93
N GLU A 730 -19.76 -4.54 2.43
CA GLU A 730 -18.92 -5.26 3.38
C GLU A 730 -19.10 -4.77 4.83
N SER A 731 -19.93 -5.47 5.60
CA SER A 731 -19.81 -5.48 7.06
C SER A 731 -18.44 -6.03 7.44
N GLY A 732 -17.58 -5.24 8.08
CA GLY A 732 -16.26 -5.67 8.56
C GLY A 732 -15.04 -5.16 7.77
N SER A 733 -15.18 -4.10 6.97
CA SER A 733 -14.02 -3.46 6.33
C SER A 733 -13.02 -2.92 7.36
N ILE A 734 -11.73 -3.14 7.14
CA ILE A 734 -10.64 -2.54 7.91
C ILE A 734 -10.46 -1.09 7.49
N MET A 735 -10.50 -0.18 8.45
CA MET A 735 -10.42 1.25 8.21
C MET A 735 -8.98 1.75 8.34
N ALA A 736 -8.43 2.27 7.24
CA ALA A 736 -7.26 3.12 7.32
C ALA A 736 -7.66 4.59 7.42
N THR A 737 -7.03 5.32 8.34
CA THR A 737 -7.25 6.76 8.51
C THR A 737 -5.94 7.49 8.27
N ALA A 738 -5.96 8.48 7.38
CA ALA A 738 -4.83 9.36 7.13
C ALA A 738 -5.18 10.80 7.53
N GLU A 739 -4.24 11.51 8.16
CA GLU A 739 -4.35 12.97 8.27
C GLU A 739 -3.68 13.61 7.04
N MET A 740 -4.42 14.47 6.36
CA MET A 740 -3.89 15.26 5.25
C MET A 740 -2.98 16.36 5.80
N PRO A 741 -1.84 16.67 5.13
CA PRO A 741 -0.99 17.76 5.57
C PRO A 741 -1.74 19.10 5.54
N PHE A 742 -1.30 20.04 6.39
CA PHE A 742 -1.91 21.36 6.50
C PHE A 742 -1.96 22.06 5.13
N GLY A 743 -3.09 22.70 4.81
CA GLY A 743 -3.30 23.36 3.50
C GLY A 743 -3.78 22.43 2.36
N SER A 744 -3.99 21.13 2.60
CA SER A 744 -4.58 20.24 1.59
C SER A 744 -6.02 20.62 1.25
N ASP A 745 -6.40 20.49 -0.03
CA ASP A 745 -7.79 20.60 -0.46
C ASP A 745 -8.58 19.37 0.01
N GLY A 746 -9.71 19.59 0.69
CA GLY A 746 -10.62 18.52 1.13
C GLY A 746 -10.68 18.34 2.65
N PRO A 747 -11.24 17.22 3.14
CA PRO A 747 -11.37 16.94 4.56
C PRO A 747 -9.98 16.73 5.19
N ARG A 748 -9.83 17.18 6.43
CA ARG A 748 -8.58 17.05 7.20
C ARG A 748 -8.18 15.58 7.42
N GLU A 749 -9.17 14.70 7.52
CA GLU A 749 -8.99 13.27 7.62
C GLU A 749 -9.53 12.56 6.38
N LEU A 750 -8.76 11.59 5.89
CA LEU A 750 -9.14 10.72 4.81
C LEU A 750 -9.38 9.31 5.36
N PHE A 751 -10.53 8.73 5.02
CA PHE A 751 -10.92 7.38 5.40
C PHE A 751 -10.85 6.45 4.19
N LEU A 752 -10.10 5.36 4.32
CA LEU A 752 -9.89 4.38 3.26
C LEU A 752 -10.35 3.00 3.77
N PRO A 753 -11.62 2.60 3.55
CA PRO A 753 -12.10 1.26 3.89
C PRO A 753 -11.48 0.21 2.95
N ARG A 754 -11.12 -0.96 3.48
CA ARG A 754 -10.72 -2.13 2.69
C ARG A 754 -11.34 -3.43 3.22
N PRO A 755 -11.70 -4.37 2.34
CA PRO A 755 -11.98 -5.74 2.75
C PRO A 755 -10.79 -6.31 3.54
N PRO A 756 -11.00 -7.15 4.58
CA PRO A 756 -9.91 -7.72 5.38
C PRO A 756 -8.83 -8.45 4.54
N SER A 757 -9.23 -9.17 3.50
CA SER A 757 -8.33 -9.87 2.58
C SER A 757 -7.42 -8.93 1.78
N VAL A 758 -7.91 -7.74 1.43
CA VAL A 758 -7.13 -6.69 0.76
C VAL A 758 -6.28 -5.92 1.77
N ALA A 759 -6.83 -5.61 2.94
CA ALA A 759 -6.13 -4.95 4.04
C ALA A 759 -4.90 -5.77 4.50
N LEU A 760 -5.01 -7.11 4.54
CA LEU A 760 -3.90 -8.02 4.80
C LEU A 760 -2.70 -7.83 3.86
N ARG A 761 -2.90 -7.25 2.67
CA ARG A 761 -1.84 -7.01 1.69
C ARG A 761 -1.44 -5.54 1.58
N GLU A 762 -2.40 -4.63 1.70
CA GLU A 762 -2.17 -3.19 1.55
C GLU A 762 -1.75 -2.52 2.87
N TYR A 763 -2.42 -2.83 3.97
CA TYR A 763 -2.26 -2.19 5.28
C TYR A 763 -1.22 -2.92 6.12
N VAL A 764 0.00 -3.01 5.60
CA VAL A 764 1.13 -3.67 6.27
C VAL A 764 2.27 -2.69 6.54
N PRO A 765 3.05 -2.88 7.62
CA PRO A 765 4.16 -1.99 7.96
C PRO A 765 5.16 -1.82 6.81
N GLY A 766 5.37 -0.57 6.41
CA GLY A 766 6.33 -0.20 5.36
C GLY A 766 5.80 -0.20 3.93
N ASN A 767 4.54 -0.64 3.69
CA ASN A 767 3.89 -0.43 2.40
C ASN A 767 3.48 1.05 2.22
N LEU A 768 3.43 1.52 0.96
CA LEU A 768 2.98 2.87 0.64
C LEU A 768 1.57 2.86 0.06
N ILE A 769 0.75 3.80 0.52
CA ILE A 769 -0.61 4.05 0.04
C ILE A 769 -0.62 5.39 -0.68
N TYR A 770 -1.14 5.42 -1.91
CA TYR A 770 -1.20 6.60 -2.76
C TYR A 770 -2.65 7.09 -2.87
N SER A 771 -2.91 8.36 -2.53
CA SER A 771 -4.23 8.97 -2.63
C SER A 771 -4.12 10.50 -2.59
N ASN A 772 -4.96 11.20 -3.36
CA ASN A 772 -5.11 12.66 -3.34
C ASN A 772 -3.79 13.44 -3.51
N GLY A 773 -2.90 12.97 -4.40
CA GLY A 773 -1.57 13.57 -4.62
C GLY A 773 -0.54 13.28 -3.51
N GLN A 774 -0.91 12.49 -2.49
CA GLN A 774 -0.10 12.23 -1.31
C GLN A 774 0.34 10.76 -1.21
N ARG A 775 1.45 10.56 -0.48
CA ARG A 775 1.98 9.25 -0.11
C ARG A 775 1.87 9.06 1.38
N PHE A 776 1.26 7.96 1.78
CA PHE A 776 1.12 7.58 3.18
C PHE A 776 1.78 6.23 3.45
N VAL A 777 2.14 6.00 4.71
CA VAL A 777 2.68 4.73 5.18
C VAL A 777 1.86 4.22 6.37
N ALA A 778 1.48 2.94 6.34
CA ALA A 778 0.85 2.27 7.47
C ALA A 778 1.82 2.23 8.66
N ARG A 779 1.44 2.85 9.79
CA ARG A 779 2.37 3.08 10.90
C ARG A 779 1.82 2.64 12.27
N ILE A 780 0.55 2.93 12.57
CA ILE A 780 -0.03 2.66 13.90
C ILE A 780 -1.23 1.74 13.71
N PHE A 781 -1.16 0.54 14.28
CA PHE A 781 -2.19 -0.50 14.17
C PHE A 781 -3.06 -0.48 15.43
N ARG A 782 -4.35 -0.20 15.27
CA ARG A 782 -5.29 -0.07 16.39
C ARG A 782 -5.75 -1.43 16.84
N GLN A 783 -5.00 -2.00 17.77
CA GLN A 783 -5.46 -3.17 18.51
C GLN A 783 -6.58 -2.72 19.47
N SER A 784 -7.77 -3.26 19.33
CA SER A 784 -8.85 -3.07 20.30
C SER A 784 -8.46 -3.70 21.65
N ALA A 785 -9.06 -3.29 22.78
CA ALA A 785 -8.73 -3.88 24.08
C ALA A 785 -9.26 -5.32 24.24
N GLU A 786 -10.25 -5.74 23.42
CA GLU A 786 -10.62 -7.15 23.27
C GLU A 786 -9.60 -7.90 22.42
N GLU A 787 -9.04 -7.26 21.38
CA GLU A 787 -7.81 -7.70 20.70
C GLU A 787 -6.54 -7.51 21.54
N GLY A 788 -6.64 -6.93 22.74
CA GLY A 788 -5.61 -6.98 23.79
C GLY A 788 -5.56 -8.36 24.44
N ARG A 789 -6.60 -9.17 24.23
CA ARG A 789 -6.61 -10.64 24.21
C ARG A 789 -6.87 -11.15 22.77
N SER A 790 -6.33 -10.50 21.73
CA SER A 790 -6.04 -11.23 20.50
C SER A 790 -5.14 -12.34 20.98
N GLU A 791 -5.64 -13.57 20.97
CA GLU A 791 -4.78 -14.73 21.04
C GLU A 791 -3.74 -14.46 19.96
N VAL A 792 -2.53 -14.10 20.38
CA VAL A 792 -1.40 -14.04 19.47
C VAL A 792 -1.27 -15.48 19.03
N ILE A 793 -1.78 -15.78 17.84
CA ILE A 793 -1.79 -17.13 17.33
C ILE A 793 -0.41 -17.37 16.76
N ASN A 794 0.21 -18.45 17.21
CA ASN A 794 1.51 -18.84 16.71
C ASN A 794 1.32 -19.73 15.49
N PHE A 795 1.89 -19.31 14.36
CA PHE A 795 1.89 -20.08 13.14
C PHE A 795 3.27 -20.69 12.91
N GLU A 796 3.29 -21.98 12.61
CA GLU A 796 4.42 -22.60 11.93
C GLU A 796 4.34 -22.24 10.45
N VAL A 797 5.36 -21.55 9.93
CA VAL A 797 5.41 -21.06 8.55
C VAL A 797 6.49 -21.81 7.78
N SER A 798 6.12 -22.47 6.68
CA SER A 798 7.06 -22.98 5.68
C SER A 798 7.08 -22.05 4.48
N SER A 799 8.21 -21.36 4.27
CA SER A 799 8.36 -20.44 3.13
C SER A 799 8.57 -21.18 1.80
N GLU A 800 9.21 -22.36 1.84
CA GLU A 800 9.42 -23.20 0.66
C GLU A 800 8.10 -23.80 0.15
N ARG A 801 7.31 -24.36 1.07
CA ARG A 801 5.98 -24.89 0.76
C ARG A 801 4.90 -23.80 0.68
N GLU A 802 5.23 -22.53 0.95
CA GLU A 802 4.31 -21.38 1.12
C GLU A 802 3.04 -21.80 1.90
N ALA A 803 3.24 -22.38 3.09
CA ALA A 803 2.23 -23.02 3.92
C ALA A 803 2.28 -22.52 5.36
N VAL A 804 1.14 -22.55 6.05
CA VAL A 804 1.04 -22.21 7.49
C VAL A 804 0.21 -23.23 8.25
N LYS A 805 0.56 -23.44 9.52
CA LYS A 805 -0.18 -24.29 10.45
C LYS A 805 -0.26 -23.62 11.82
N GLU A 806 -1.43 -23.61 12.43
CA GLU A 806 -1.61 -23.11 13.79
C GLU A 806 -0.93 -24.05 14.81
N SER A 807 -0.23 -23.47 15.80
CA SER A 807 0.50 -24.21 16.82
C SER A 807 0.10 -23.75 18.22
N THR A 808 -0.18 -24.73 19.09
CA THR A 808 -0.71 -24.54 20.45
C THR A 808 0.35 -24.53 21.55
N GLY A 809 1.64 -24.66 21.22
CA GLY A 809 2.74 -24.79 22.20
C GLY A 809 3.99 -23.97 21.89
N PRO A 810 4.78 -23.56 22.91
CA PRO A 810 6.08 -22.92 22.71
C PRO A 810 7.20 -23.96 22.63
N ALA A 811 7.50 -24.54 21.46
CA ALA A 811 8.82 -25.16 21.20
C ALA A 811 9.02 -25.59 19.74
N MET A 812 10.17 -25.17 19.19
CA MET A 812 10.90 -25.66 18.01
C MET A 812 10.08 -25.96 16.74
N GLY A 813 10.18 -25.07 15.75
CA GLY A 813 9.77 -25.40 14.38
C GLY A 813 10.51 -26.64 13.87
N GLY A 814 9.81 -27.45 13.07
CA GLY A 814 10.44 -28.56 12.36
C GLY A 814 11.59 -28.10 11.45
N LEU A 815 12.41 -29.04 10.96
CA LEU A 815 13.44 -28.71 9.96
C LEU A 815 12.80 -27.98 8.77
N GLY A 816 13.15 -26.70 8.57
CA GLY A 816 12.67 -25.89 7.44
C GLY A 816 11.43 -25.02 7.70
N SER A 817 10.87 -25.01 8.91
CA SER A 817 9.76 -24.11 9.29
C SER A 817 10.18 -23.09 10.35
N SER A 818 9.40 -22.02 10.50
CA SER A 818 9.68 -20.96 11.48
C SER A 818 8.41 -20.48 12.15
N MET A 819 8.50 -20.17 13.44
CA MET A 819 7.37 -19.70 14.23
C MET A 819 7.11 -18.21 14.00
N LEU A 820 5.86 -17.85 13.77
CA LEU A 820 5.41 -16.48 13.57
C LEU A 820 4.20 -16.19 14.47
N PRO A 821 4.34 -15.35 15.51
CA PRO A 821 3.18 -14.81 16.20
C PRO A 821 2.41 -13.89 15.24
N ALA A 822 1.10 -14.01 15.17
CA ALA A 822 0.26 -13.13 14.35
C ALA A 822 -0.96 -12.62 15.11
N ILE A 823 -1.39 -11.42 14.74
CA ILE A 823 -2.60 -10.77 15.25
C ILE A 823 -3.65 -10.65 14.15
N SER A 824 -4.92 -10.49 14.52
CA SER A 824 -5.95 -10.16 13.53
C SER A 824 -5.60 -8.84 12.83
N VAL A 825 -5.89 -8.75 11.53
CA VAL A 825 -5.84 -7.48 10.80
C VAL A 825 -6.81 -6.50 11.46
N CYS A 826 -6.35 -5.27 11.65
CA CYS A 826 -7.07 -4.26 12.42
C CYS A 826 -6.94 -2.89 11.75
N ASP A 827 -7.76 -1.94 12.20
CA ASP A 827 -7.72 -0.55 11.73
C ASP A 827 -6.31 0.03 11.84
N VAL A 828 -5.95 0.90 10.89
CA VAL A 828 -4.59 1.44 10.81
C VAL A 828 -4.59 2.95 10.64
N ASP A 829 -3.55 3.58 11.17
CA ASP A 829 -3.28 4.99 10.97
C ASP A 829 -2.14 5.12 9.97
N LEU A 830 -2.44 5.87 8.92
CA LEU A 830 -1.51 6.17 7.87
C LEU A 830 -0.85 7.50 8.17
N VAL A 831 0.48 7.51 8.18
CA VAL A 831 1.27 8.71 8.38
C VAL A 831 1.66 9.28 7.03
N HIS A 832 1.46 10.58 6.83
CA HIS A 832 1.92 11.29 5.65
C HIS A 832 3.44 11.20 5.53
N ARG A 833 3.92 10.81 4.35
CA ARG A 833 5.35 10.65 4.07
C ARG A 833 5.88 11.77 3.18
N SER A 834 5.20 12.03 2.06
CA SER A 834 5.59 13.05 1.08
C SER A 834 4.47 13.24 0.06
N HIS A 835 4.55 14.30 -0.74
CA HIS A 835 3.78 14.41 -1.99
C HIS A 835 4.30 13.40 -3.02
N ILE A 836 3.47 13.05 -3.98
CA ILE A 836 3.87 12.23 -5.14
C ILE A 836 4.77 13.11 -6.04
N SER A 837 5.97 12.63 -6.36
CA SER A 837 6.95 13.41 -7.14
C SER A 837 7.31 12.73 -8.47
N ASP A 838 7.68 13.54 -9.45
CA ASP A 838 8.18 13.10 -10.76
C ASP A 838 9.54 12.37 -10.69
N GLU A 839 10.19 12.37 -9.52
CA GLU A 839 11.43 11.62 -9.27
C GLU A 839 11.19 10.10 -9.06
N GLU A 840 9.93 9.66 -8.96
CA GLU A 840 9.55 8.25 -8.85
C GLU A 840 9.37 7.60 -10.23
N ASP A 841 10.10 6.51 -10.52
CA ASP A 841 9.97 5.77 -11.79
C ASP A 841 8.68 4.93 -11.86
N THR A 842 8.21 4.43 -10.72
CA THR A 842 7.07 3.51 -10.60
C THR A 842 6.39 3.63 -9.24
N ARG A 843 5.06 3.41 -9.17
CA ARG A 843 4.35 3.25 -7.90
C ARG A 843 5.00 2.13 -7.08
N PHE A 844 5.37 2.43 -5.84
CA PHE A 844 5.91 1.43 -4.93
C PHE A 844 4.78 0.57 -4.35
N GLN A 845 4.95 -0.74 -4.42
CA GLN A 845 4.09 -1.71 -3.74
C GLN A 845 4.98 -2.73 -3.04
N LEU A 846 4.79 -2.91 -1.73
CA LEU A 846 5.51 -3.91 -0.96
C LEU A 846 4.95 -5.29 -1.30
N GLY A 847 5.78 -6.16 -1.88
CA GLY A 847 5.42 -7.57 -2.06
C GLY A 847 5.29 -8.27 -0.71
N VAL A 848 4.18 -8.98 -0.52
CA VAL A 848 3.86 -9.72 0.71
C VAL A 848 3.57 -11.18 0.40
N ALA A 849 3.78 -12.05 1.37
CA ALA A 849 3.44 -13.47 1.29
C ALA A 849 2.18 -13.73 2.12
N THR A 850 1.09 -14.16 1.47
CA THR A 850 -0.18 -14.53 2.13
C THR A 850 -0.47 -16.00 1.87
N TYR A 851 -0.65 -16.77 2.95
CA TYR A 851 -0.86 -18.21 2.92
C TYR A 851 -2.22 -18.54 3.55
N GLY A 852 -2.97 -19.47 2.97
CA GLY A 852 -4.26 -19.93 3.49
C GLY A 852 -4.12 -21.12 4.42
N HIS A 853 -5.04 -21.26 5.37
CA HIS A 853 -5.17 -22.39 6.30
C HIS A 853 -6.65 -22.62 6.61
N GLU A 854 -7.12 -23.86 6.54
CA GLU A 854 -8.50 -24.19 6.91
C GLU A 854 -8.58 -24.53 8.40
N LEU A 855 -9.58 -23.99 9.12
CA LEU A 855 -9.76 -24.22 10.55
C LEU A 855 -10.57 -25.47 10.88
N ASP A 856 -10.90 -26.30 9.88
CA ASP A 856 -11.67 -27.54 10.02
C ASP A 856 -13.02 -27.29 10.73
N GLN A 857 -13.66 -26.17 10.36
CA GLN A 857 -14.97 -25.70 10.81
C GLN A 857 -15.81 -25.39 9.56
N HIS A 858 -17.00 -25.97 9.47
CA HIS A 858 -17.89 -25.83 8.32
C HIS A 858 -19.32 -26.22 8.66
N GLY A 859 -20.29 -25.62 7.97
CA GLY A 859 -21.73 -25.91 8.05
C GLY A 859 -22.15 -27.26 7.45
N GLY A 860 -21.20 -28.15 7.19
CA GLY A 860 -21.41 -29.43 6.51
C GLY A 860 -21.41 -29.29 4.99
N GLY A 861 -21.94 -30.28 4.30
CA GLY A 861 -22.03 -30.27 2.85
C GLY A 861 -22.11 -31.66 2.24
N GLN A 862 -21.59 -31.81 1.03
CA GLN A 862 -21.62 -33.05 0.27
C GLN A 862 -20.24 -33.38 -0.28
N ALA A 863 -19.77 -34.60 -0.01
CA ALA A 863 -18.61 -35.16 -0.67
C ALA A 863 -19.05 -35.84 -1.96
N TYR A 864 -18.30 -35.59 -3.02
CA TYR A 864 -18.44 -36.21 -4.32
C TYR A 864 -17.12 -36.90 -4.71
N LYS A 865 -17.25 -37.91 -5.56
CA LYS A 865 -16.16 -38.48 -6.34
C LYS A 865 -16.23 -37.94 -7.76
N TRP A 866 -15.13 -37.36 -8.22
CA TRP A 866 -14.93 -36.96 -9.60
C TRP A 866 -13.94 -37.91 -10.23
N GLY A 867 -14.45 -38.98 -10.86
CA GLY A 867 -13.63 -40.12 -11.26
C GLY A 867 -12.90 -40.72 -10.05
N GLY A 868 -11.57 -40.71 -10.08
CA GLY A 868 -10.72 -41.18 -8.98
C GLY A 868 -10.41 -40.14 -7.89
N HIS A 869 -10.87 -38.89 -8.02
CA HIS A 869 -10.46 -37.79 -7.15
C HIS A 869 -11.60 -37.33 -6.24
N ALA A 870 -11.27 -36.94 -5.02
CA ALA A 870 -12.24 -36.37 -4.10
C ALA A 870 -12.62 -34.95 -4.52
N PHE A 871 -13.88 -34.58 -4.34
CA PHE A 871 -14.41 -33.25 -4.63
C PHE A 871 -15.43 -32.89 -3.56
N HIS A 872 -15.11 -31.91 -2.71
CA HIS A 872 -15.94 -31.60 -1.54
C HIS A 872 -16.63 -30.26 -1.70
N HIS A 873 -17.96 -30.25 -1.70
CA HIS A 873 -18.74 -29.02 -1.59
C HIS A 873 -19.14 -28.82 -0.14
N ARG A 874 -18.66 -27.74 0.48
CA ARG A 874 -18.88 -27.44 1.91
C ARG A 874 -19.37 -26.02 2.09
N ARG A 875 -20.31 -25.85 3.01
CA ARG A 875 -20.91 -24.56 3.34
C ARG A 875 -20.22 -23.92 4.54
N ALA A 876 -20.17 -22.60 4.58
CA ALA A 876 -19.61 -21.81 5.67
C ALA A 876 -18.23 -22.31 6.14
N VAL A 877 -17.36 -22.68 5.21
CA VAL A 877 -15.99 -23.12 5.49
C VAL A 877 -15.22 -21.95 6.08
N ARG A 878 -14.68 -22.15 7.28
CA ARG A 878 -13.85 -21.15 7.94
C ARG A 878 -12.39 -21.34 7.55
N MET A 879 -11.89 -20.38 6.78
CA MET A 879 -10.50 -20.29 6.35
C MET A 879 -9.82 -19.12 7.06
N ARG A 880 -8.52 -19.23 7.25
CA ARG A 880 -7.66 -18.19 7.78
C ARG A 880 -6.59 -17.85 6.75
N LEU A 881 -6.51 -16.56 6.41
CA LEU A 881 -5.46 -16.02 5.56
C LEU A 881 -4.39 -15.39 6.45
N VAL A 882 -3.15 -15.84 6.35
CA VAL A 882 -2.02 -15.37 7.18
C VAL A 882 -1.01 -14.66 6.29
N ASN A 883 -0.74 -13.39 6.59
CA ASN A 883 0.39 -12.66 6.04
C ASN A 883 1.67 -12.99 6.84
N ALA A 884 2.57 -13.73 6.19
CA ALA A 884 3.82 -14.19 6.76
C ALA A 884 4.95 -13.13 6.77
N GLY A 885 4.78 -12.02 6.05
CA GLY A 885 5.76 -10.93 5.99
C GLY A 885 6.01 -10.39 4.57
N ALA A 886 6.95 -9.44 4.50
CA ALA A 886 7.38 -8.87 3.22
C ALA A 886 8.30 -9.85 2.46
N THR A 887 7.96 -10.18 1.21
CA THR A 887 8.72 -11.14 0.38
C THR A 887 10.20 -10.77 0.26
N ALA A 888 10.52 -9.48 0.17
CA ALA A 888 11.90 -9.00 0.11
C ALA A 888 12.69 -9.17 1.42
N ALA A 889 12.00 -9.18 2.57
CA ALA A 889 12.61 -9.42 3.88
C ALA A 889 12.78 -10.92 4.15
N MET A 890 11.82 -11.74 3.70
CA MET A 890 11.87 -13.21 3.79
C MET A 890 13.00 -13.80 2.94
N ASN A 891 13.29 -13.22 1.78
CA ASN A 891 14.34 -13.70 0.87
C ASN A 891 15.76 -13.19 1.21
N ARG A 892 15.98 -12.59 2.38
CA ARG A 892 17.31 -12.16 2.85
C ARG A 892 18.16 -13.36 3.24
N ALA A 893 19.49 -13.16 3.32
CA ALA A 893 20.42 -14.18 3.83
C ALA A 893 20.04 -14.66 5.24
N THR A 894 19.50 -13.74 6.06
CA THR A 894 18.79 -14.06 7.30
C THR A 894 17.32 -13.68 7.12
N PRO A 895 16.43 -14.64 6.83
CA PRO A 895 15.01 -14.40 6.63
C PRO A 895 14.37 -13.70 7.83
N ILE A 896 13.57 -12.67 7.57
CA ILE A 896 12.74 -12.01 8.58
C ILE A 896 11.28 -12.29 8.24
N LEU A 897 10.62 -13.10 9.09
CA LEU A 897 9.17 -13.30 9.06
C LEU A 897 8.46 -12.19 9.84
N GLY A 898 7.25 -11.85 9.42
CA GLY A 898 6.41 -10.84 10.06
C GLY A 898 6.95 -9.42 9.91
N TYR A 899 6.44 -8.54 10.76
CA TYR A 899 6.71 -7.11 10.76
C TYR A 899 7.09 -6.62 12.16
N PRO A 900 8.06 -5.69 12.30
CA PRO A 900 8.37 -5.05 13.57
C PRO A 900 7.17 -4.24 14.09
N LEU A 901 6.51 -4.74 15.13
CA LEU A 901 5.31 -4.17 15.71
C LEU A 901 5.35 -4.19 17.24
N CYS A 902 4.98 -3.08 17.88
CA CYS A 902 4.76 -3.04 19.32
C CYS A 902 3.31 -3.44 19.64
N LEU A 903 3.11 -4.60 20.26
CA LEU A 903 1.79 -5.09 20.71
C LEU A 903 1.17 -4.26 21.85
N VAL A 904 1.82 -3.18 22.31
CA VAL A 904 1.30 -2.33 23.39
C VAL A 904 0.73 -1.02 22.85
N CYS A 905 1.44 -0.34 21.95
CA CYS A 905 0.97 0.91 21.32
C CYS A 905 0.53 0.75 19.87
N GLY A 906 0.71 -0.41 19.25
CA GLY A 906 0.41 -0.63 17.84
C GLY A 906 1.38 0.02 16.86
N GLN A 907 2.40 0.75 17.33
CA GLN A 907 3.38 1.36 16.45
C GLN A 907 4.21 0.31 15.72
N SER A 908 4.60 0.62 14.49
CA SER A 908 5.37 -0.26 13.63
C SER A 908 6.49 0.45 12.87
N ARG A 909 7.39 -0.34 12.31
CA ARG A 909 8.41 0.09 11.35
C ARG A 909 8.47 -0.87 10.17
N SER A 910 9.02 -0.38 9.06
CA SER A 910 9.22 -1.22 7.88
C SER A 910 10.20 -2.36 8.21
N PRO A 911 9.93 -3.62 7.81
CA PRO A 911 10.91 -4.69 7.91
C PRO A 911 12.13 -4.46 7.01
N LEU A 912 12.04 -3.48 6.09
CA LEU A 912 13.12 -3.07 5.21
C LEU A 912 13.98 -1.91 5.75
N SER A 913 13.68 -1.42 6.96
CA SER A 913 14.51 -0.42 7.66
C SER A 913 15.91 -0.96 7.99
N SER A 914 16.85 -0.05 8.29
CA SER A 914 18.20 -0.43 8.72
C SER A 914 18.19 -1.06 10.10
N ASP A 915 19.14 -1.95 10.39
CA ASP A 915 19.23 -2.64 11.69
C ASP A 915 19.33 -1.66 12.86
N ALA A 916 20.13 -0.59 12.71
CA ALA A 916 20.24 0.48 13.71
C ALA A 916 18.92 1.20 13.99
N GLU A 917 18.05 1.36 12.98
CA GLU A 917 16.72 1.94 13.16
C GLU A 917 15.78 0.97 13.88
N LEU A 918 15.83 -0.32 13.53
CA LEU A 918 15.04 -1.37 14.16
C LEU A 918 15.44 -1.58 15.63
N ASP A 919 16.73 -1.53 15.93
CA ASP A 919 17.25 -1.65 17.30
C ASP A 919 16.90 -0.43 18.15
N ARG A 920 17.00 0.78 17.58
CA ARG A 920 16.51 1.98 18.25
C ARG A 920 15.01 1.88 18.54
N PHE A 921 14.22 1.46 17.56
CA PHE A 921 12.78 1.27 17.72
C PHE A 921 12.44 0.26 18.83
N ARG A 922 13.19 -0.85 18.92
CA ARG A 922 13.06 -1.85 20.00
C ARG A 922 13.38 -1.26 21.37
N SER A 923 14.49 -0.53 21.50
CA SER A 923 14.93 0.08 22.76
C SER A 923 13.96 1.16 23.25
N GLU A 924 13.56 2.08 22.37
CA GLU A 924 12.58 3.14 22.69
C GLU A 924 11.26 2.54 23.22
N HIS A 925 10.78 1.46 22.61
CA HIS A 925 9.54 0.81 23.04
C HIS A 925 9.73 -0.03 24.31
N LYS A 926 10.90 -0.60 24.54
CA LYS A 926 11.20 -1.29 25.80
C LYS A 926 11.13 -0.32 26.98
N GLU A 927 11.67 0.88 26.83
CA GLU A 927 11.60 1.95 27.84
C GLU A 927 10.19 2.54 27.99
N ARG A 928 9.55 2.88 26.87
CA ARG A 928 8.27 3.60 26.85
C ARG A 928 7.07 2.69 27.12
N CYS A 929 7.03 1.51 26.52
CA CYS A 929 5.91 0.57 26.59
C CYS A 929 6.15 -0.60 27.55
N GLY A 930 7.35 -0.74 28.13
CA GLY A 930 7.69 -1.81 29.06
C GLY A 930 7.80 -3.20 28.42
N ARG A 931 7.69 -3.31 27.09
CA ARG A 931 7.83 -4.55 26.31
C ARG A 931 8.67 -4.32 25.07
N SER A 932 9.48 -5.32 24.70
CA SER A 932 10.22 -5.28 23.45
C SER A 932 9.28 -5.45 22.25
N VAL A 933 9.62 -4.79 21.15
CA VAL A 933 8.98 -4.99 19.85
C VAL A 933 9.25 -6.41 19.36
N GLN A 934 8.22 -7.06 18.82
CA GLN A 934 8.30 -8.39 18.24
C GLN A 934 8.10 -8.33 16.73
N SER A 935 8.49 -9.40 16.03
CA SER A 935 8.13 -9.57 14.62
C SER A 935 6.80 -10.31 14.55
N VAL A 936 5.77 -9.63 14.04
CA VAL A 936 4.37 -10.07 14.12
C VAL A 936 3.76 -10.17 12.72
N GLY A 937 3.08 -11.28 12.43
CA GLY A 937 2.27 -11.44 11.22
C GLY A 937 0.86 -10.89 11.40
N PHE A 938 0.08 -10.86 10.32
CA PHE A 938 -1.33 -10.49 10.37
C PHE A 938 -2.18 -11.64 9.85
N TYR A 939 -3.36 -11.88 10.43
CA TYR A 939 -4.31 -12.85 9.89
C TYR A 939 -5.72 -12.26 9.74
N SER A 940 -6.51 -12.86 8.89
CA SER A 940 -7.96 -12.61 8.80
C SER A 940 -8.65 -13.93 8.62
N ASP A 941 -9.76 -14.10 9.33
CA ASP A 941 -10.67 -15.20 9.08
C ASP A 941 -11.63 -14.82 7.94
N VAL A 942 -11.97 -15.81 7.13
CA VAL A 942 -12.91 -15.72 6.01
C VAL A 942 -13.85 -16.90 6.17
N ILE A 943 -15.15 -16.63 6.15
CA ILE A 943 -16.18 -17.66 6.15
C ILE A 943 -16.85 -17.61 4.80
N ALA A 944 -16.81 -18.74 4.09
CA ALA A 944 -17.32 -18.82 2.73
C ALA A 944 -17.74 -20.23 2.37
N ASP A 945 -18.68 -20.34 1.44
CA ASP A 945 -18.94 -21.60 0.78
C ASP A 945 -17.77 -21.93 -0.15
N ALA A 946 -17.38 -23.20 -0.17
CA ALA A 946 -16.19 -23.62 -0.88
C ALA A 946 -16.33 -25.01 -1.49
N ILE A 947 -15.81 -25.13 -2.70
CA ILE A 947 -15.46 -26.37 -3.35
C ILE A 947 -13.97 -26.62 -3.10
N THR A 948 -13.64 -27.78 -2.55
CA THR A 948 -12.28 -28.19 -2.28
C THR A 948 -11.89 -29.39 -3.15
N LEU A 949 -10.77 -29.24 -3.84
CA LEU A 949 -10.08 -30.27 -4.60
C LEU A 949 -8.82 -30.69 -3.80
N PRO A 950 -8.93 -31.66 -2.87
CA PRO A 950 -7.85 -32.00 -1.96
C PRO A 950 -6.77 -32.85 -2.64
N ARG A 951 -5.52 -32.79 -2.16
CA ARG A 951 -4.40 -33.62 -2.63
C ARG A 951 -4.02 -33.44 -4.12
N CYS A 952 -4.11 -32.22 -4.64
CA CYS A 952 -3.48 -31.89 -5.90
C CYS A 952 -1.96 -32.08 -5.80
N ASN A 953 -1.34 -32.58 -6.88
CA ASN A 953 0.09 -32.87 -6.92
C ASN A 953 0.96 -31.65 -6.59
N ASP A 954 0.59 -30.50 -7.16
CA ASP A 954 1.27 -29.23 -6.95
C ASP A 954 0.32 -28.05 -7.19
N ARG A 955 0.86 -26.84 -7.04
CA ARG A 955 0.12 -25.60 -7.33
C ARG A 955 -0.29 -25.46 -8.79
N THR A 956 0.50 -25.99 -9.71
CA THR A 956 0.24 -25.88 -11.15
C THR A 956 -1.05 -26.60 -11.50
N GLN A 957 -1.21 -27.83 -11.03
CA GLN A 957 -2.44 -28.61 -11.17
C GLN A 957 -3.62 -27.90 -10.50
N ALA A 958 -3.47 -27.50 -9.23
CA ALA A 958 -4.56 -26.86 -8.49
C ALA A 958 -5.06 -25.55 -9.13
N TYR A 959 -4.15 -24.62 -9.47
CA TYR A 959 -4.54 -23.36 -10.11
C TYR A 959 -5.12 -23.58 -11.51
N SER A 960 -4.52 -24.46 -12.32
CA SER A 960 -4.95 -24.66 -13.71
C SER A 960 -6.34 -25.30 -13.80
N VAL A 961 -6.61 -26.32 -12.98
CA VAL A 961 -7.92 -27.00 -12.96
C VAL A 961 -9.01 -26.09 -12.43
N LEU A 962 -8.78 -25.43 -11.28
CA LEU A 962 -9.79 -24.55 -10.69
C LEU A 962 -10.07 -23.32 -11.54
N GLU A 963 -9.05 -22.76 -12.20
CA GLU A 963 -9.25 -21.61 -13.08
C GLU A 963 -10.04 -22.00 -14.34
N ALA A 964 -9.81 -23.20 -14.90
CA ALA A 964 -10.62 -23.73 -16.00
C ALA A 964 -12.08 -23.90 -15.59
N LEU A 965 -12.34 -24.49 -14.41
CA LEU A 965 -13.69 -24.64 -13.86
C LEU A 965 -14.35 -23.28 -13.60
N ARG A 966 -13.62 -22.32 -13.04
CA ARG A 966 -14.11 -20.96 -12.75
C ARG A 966 -14.52 -20.22 -14.02
N MET A 967 -13.67 -20.25 -15.06
CA MET A 967 -13.95 -19.60 -16.34
C MET A 967 -15.15 -20.26 -17.05
N ALA A 968 -15.23 -21.58 -17.01
CA ALA A 968 -16.37 -22.31 -17.55
C ALA A 968 -17.68 -22.01 -16.80
N ALA A 969 -17.62 -21.98 -15.46
CA ALA A 969 -18.77 -21.66 -14.63
C ALA A 969 -19.28 -20.24 -14.89
N ALA A 970 -18.40 -19.27 -15.14
CA ALA A 970 -18.80 -17.90 -15.48
C ALA A 970 -19.70 -17.85 -16.72
N SER A 971 -19.37 -18.66 -17.73
CA SER A 971 -20.14 -18.78 -18.97
C SER A 971 -21.44 -19.58 -18.80
N ILE A 972 -21.40 -20.70 -18.06
CA ILE A 972 -22.53 -21.62 -17.92
C ILE A 972 -23.59 -21.11 -16.94
N LEU A 973 -23.16 -20.49 -15.83
CA LEU A 973 -24.02 -19.98 -14.77
C LEU A 973 -24.43 -18.52 -14.97
N ASP A 974 -23.99 -17.89 -16.06
CA ASP A 974 -24.21 -16.47 -16.35
C ASP A 974 -23.84 -15.58 -15.16
N MET A 975 -22.64 -15.81 -14.61
CA MET A 975 -22.12 -15.10 -13.43
C MET A 975 -20.85 -14.32 -13.79
N HIS A 976 -20.54 -13.26 -13.04
CA HIS A 976 -19.28 -12.56 -13.25
C HIS A 976 -18.14 -13.44 -12.74
N ILE A 977 -17.02 -13.50 -13.47
CA ILE A 977 -15.90 -14.37 -13.10
C ILE A 977 -15.32 -14.07 -11.70
N GLU A 978 -15.46 -12.81 -11.24
CA GLU A 978 -15.02 -12.38 -9.90
C GLU A 978 -15.95 -12.84 -8.76
N ASP A 979 -17.13 -13.38 -9.07
CA ASP A 979 -18.06 -13.92 -8.08
C ASP A 979 -17.53 -15.20 -7.44
N LEU A 980 -16.54 -15.86 -8.04
CA LEU A 980 -15.77 -16.94 -7.42
C LEU A 980 -14.28 -16.62 -7.40
N GLN A 981 -13.58 -17.09 -6.36
CA GLN A 981 -12.15 -16.91 -6.17
C GLN A 981 -11.42 -18.24 -6.01
N VAL A 982 -10.16 -18.27 -6.47
CA VAL A 982 -9.27 -19.43 -6.33
C VAL A 982 -8.25 -19.15 -5.24
N LEU A 983 -8.11 -20.10 -4.31
CA LEU A 983 -7.07 -20.16 -3.29
C LEU A 983 -6.42 -21.55 -3.34
N VAL A 984 -5.10 -21.62 -3.21
CA VAL A 984 -4.39 -22.89 -3.08
C VAL A 984 -3.76 -22.96 -1.70
N ILE A 985 -4.16 -23.95 -0.91
CA ILE A 985 -3.71 -24.17 0.46
C ILE A 985 -2.56 -25.18 0.44
N GLY A 986 -1.37 -24.70 0.81
CA GLY A 986 -0.20 -25.56 1.06
C GLY A 986 -0.22 -26.15 2.46
N HIS A 987 0.45 -27.27 2.63
CA HIS A 987 0.55 -27.97 3.92
C HIS A 987 2.00 -27.99 4.41
N VAL A 988 2.20 -27.88 5.72
CA VAL A 988 3.56 -27.89 6.30
C VAL A 988 4.11 -29.32 6.38
N ASP A 989 3.24 -30.32 6.45
CA ASP A 989 3.55 -31.74 6.68
C ASP A 989 3.47 -32.64 5.43
N ARG A 990 3.01 -32.12 4.29
CA ARG A 990 2.95 -32.85 3.01
C ARG A 990 3.20 -31.93 1.81
N ASP A 991 3.66 -32.51 0.70
CA ASP A 991 4.01 -31.75 -0.52
C ASP A 991 2.79 -31.48 -1.42
N THR A 992 1.71 -32.26 -1.28
CA THR A 992 0.45 -32.01 -1.99
C THR A 992 -0.24 -30.74 -1.49
N VAL A 993 -1.00 -30.09 -2.36
CA VAL A 993 -1.80 -28.90 -2.02
C VAL A 993 -3.29 -29.18 -2.15
N ASP A 994 -4.11 -28.38 -1.48
CA ASP A 994 -5.56 -28.42 -1.70
C ASP A 994 -5.97 -27.17 -2.50
N GLY A 995 -6.63 -27.39 -3.63
CA GLY A 995 -7.25 -26.32 -4.39
C GLY A 995 -8.60 -25.96 -3.76
N VAL A 996 -8.88 -24.67 -3.60
CA VAL A 996 -10.15 -24.15 -3.09
C VAL A 996 -10.73 -23.14 -4.06
N LEU A 997 -11.91 -23.44 -4.58
CA LEU A 997 -12.77 -22.50 -5.31
C LEU A 997 -13.88 -22.06 -4.36
N TRP A 998 -13.90 -20.79 -4.00
CA TRP A 998 -14.80 -20.28 -2.96
C TRP A 998 -15.57 -19.05 -3.42
N ASP A 999 -16.73 -18.87 -2.80
CA ASP A 999 -17.61 -17.74 -3.00
C ASP A 999 -17.33 -16.68 -1.92
N PRO A 1000 -16.82 -15.48 -2.30
CA PRO A 1000 -16.48 -14.46 -1.33
C PRO A 1000 -17.67 -13.74 -0.72
N MET A 1001 -18.89 -14.01 -1.19
CA MET A 1001 -20.09 -13.44 -0.61
C MET A 1001 -20.38 -14.09 0.77
N PRO A 1002 -20.50 -13.29 1.86
CA PRO A 1002 -20.86 -13.85 3.16
C PRO A 1002 -22.23 -14.53 3.10
N GLY A 1003 -22.30 -15.78 3.55
CA GLY A 1003 -23.49 -16.64 3.46
C GLY A 1003 -23.62 -17.43 2.17
N GLY A 1004 -22.70 -17.25 1.21
CA GLY A 1004 -22.76 -17.88 -0.11
C GLY A 1004 -23.81 -17.24 -1.00
N SER A 1005 -23.56 -17.21 -2.31
CA SER A 1005 -24.51 -16.77 -3.33
C SER A 1005 -25.27 -17.95 -3.95
N GLY A 1006 -24.97 -19.19 -3.54
CA GLY A 1006 -25.49 -20.41 -4.14
C GLY A 1006 -24.89 -20.76 -5.51
N LEU A 1007 -23.88 -20.03 -5.98
CA LEU A 1007 -23.21 -20.32 -7.26
C LEU A 1007 -22.48 -21.67 -7.24
N LEU A 1008 -21.91 -22.07 -6.10
CA LEU A 1008 -21.23 -23.36 -5.96
C LEU A 1008 -22.20 -24.54 -5.96
N ASP A 1009 -23.41 -24.39 -5.40
CA ASP A 1009 -24.48 -25.39 -5.54
C ASP A 1009 -24.87 -25.56 -7.00
N GLN A 1010 -25.06 -24.46 -7.74
CA GLN A 1010 -25.40 -24.48 -9.16
C GLN A 1010 -24.28 -25.10 -10.01
N LEU A 1011 -23.01 -24.81 -9.67
CA LEU A 1011 -21.84 -25.42 -10.30
C LEU A 1011 -21.87 -26.94 -10.14
N CYS A 1012 -22.18 -27.45 -8.94
CA CYS A 1012 -22.29 -28.90 -8.70
C CYS A 1012 -23.48 -29.52 -9.46
N GLN A 1013 -24.62 -28.84 -9.52
CA GLN A 1013 -25.82 -29.31 -10.24
C GLN A 1013 -25.59 -29.41 -11.75
N ARG A 1014 -24.85 -28.45 -12.32
CA ARG A 1014 -24.54 -28.36 -13.77
C ARG A 1014 -23.09 -28.74 -14.07
N PHE A 1015 -22.48 -29.57 -13.23
CA PHE A 1015 -21.05 -29.85 -13.29
C PHE A 1015 -20.61 -30.46 -14.63
N GLU A 1016 -21.43 -31.33 -15.22
CA GLU A 1016 -21.14 -31.92 -16.52
C GLU A 1016 -21.02 -30.86 -17.62
N GLU A 1017 -21.92 -29.87 -17.64
CA GLU A 1017 -21.86 -28.75 -18.58
C GLU A 1017 -20.61 -27.88 -18.33
N VAL A 1018 -20.28 -27.64 -17.06
CA VAL A 1018 -19.12 -26.85 -16.65
C VAL A 1018 -17.81 -27.53 -17.05
N VAL A 1019 -17.65 -28.83 -16.80
CA VAL A 1019 -16.42 -29.56 -17.20
C VAL A 1019 -16.28 -29.64 -18.72
N GLN A 1020 -17.38 -29.87 -19.45
CA GLN A 1020 -17.34 -29.86 -20.91
C GLN A 1020 -16.98 -28.47 -21.45
N ALA A 1021 -17.49 -27.39 -20.85
CA ALA A 1021 -17.09 -26.03 -21.20
C ALA A 1021 -15.62 -25.75 -20.85
N ALA A 1022 -15.14 -26.22 -19.70
CA ALA A 1022 -13.74 -26.08 -19.29
C ALA A 1022 -12.80 -26.80 -20.26
N ALA A 1023 -13.12 -28.04 -20.65
CA ALA A 1023 -12.39 -28.81 -21.65
C ALA A 1023 -12.35 -28.08 -23.00
N ARG A 1024 -13.49 -27.53 -23.45
CA ARG A 1024 -13.52 -26.71 -24.69
C ARG A 1024 -12.59 -25.49 -24.59
N ILE A 1025 -12.58 -24.76 -23.47
CA ILE A 1025 -11.74 -23.57 -23.28
C ILE A 1025 -10.25 -23.93 -23.37
N ILE A 1026 -9.83 -25.02 -22.73
CA ILE A 1026 -8.41 -25.40 -22.67
C ILE A 1026 -7.93 -26.13 -23.93
N ASP A 1027 -8.74 -27.02 -24.51
CA ASP A 1027 -8.36 -27.83 -25.67
C ASP A 1027 -8.44 -27.02 -26.97
N LEU A 1028 -9.49 -26.20 -27.12
CA LEU A 1028 -9.73 -25.38 -28.31
C LEU A 1028 -9.17 -23.96 -28.18
N CYS A 1029 -8.10 -23.77 -27.40
CA CYS A 1029 -7.43 -22.48 -27.28
C CYS A 1029 -7.04 -21.94 -28.68
N PRO A 1030 -7.62 -20.81 -29.12
CA PRO A 1030 -7.43 -20.30 -30.48
C PRO A 1030 -5.96 -20.01 -30.83
N GLN A 1031 -5.14 -19.67 -29.83
CA GLN A 1031 -3.73 -19.34 -30.01
C GLN A 1031 -2.81 -20.55 -29.95
N SER A 1032 -3.32 -21.75 -29.65
CA SER A 1032 -2.51 -22.95 -29.44
C SER A 1032 -1.29 -22.69 -28.53
N CYS A 1033 -1.51 -21.97 -27.43
CA CYS A 1033 -0.44 -21.51 -26.56
C CYS A 1033 0.29 -22.69 -25.86
N PRO A 1034 1.59 -22.53 -25.53
CA PRO A 1034 2.40 -23.62 -24.98
C PRO A 1034 2.03 -23.98 -23.54
N ASN A 1035 1.63 -22.98 -22.72
CA ASN A 1035 1.24 -23.21 -21.32
C ASN A 1035 -0.14 -22.60 -21.08
N SER A 1036 -0.25 -21.27 -21.13
CA SER A 1036 -1.52 -20.54 -20.95
C SER A 1036 -1.46 -19.17 -21.65
N CYS A 1037 -2.63 -18.62 -22.00
CA CYS A 1037 -2.78 -17.29 -22.61
C CYS A 1037 -4.13 -16.67 -22.23
N VAL A 1038 -4.40 -15.44 -22.70
CA VAL A 1038 -5.64 -14.72 -22.39
C VAL A 1038 -6.91 -15.36 -22.94
N ASP A 1039 -6.78 -16.16 -24.00
CA ASP A 1039 -7.91 -16.84 -24.64
C ASP A 1039 -8.25 -18.18 -23.95
N CYS A 1040 -7.50 -18.61 -22.92
CA CYS A 1040 -7.75 -19.87 -22.22
C CYS A 1040 -7.79 -19.75 -20.68
N LEU A 1041 -6.69 -19.41 -20.01
CA LEU A 1041 -6.60 -19.44 -18.54
C LEU A 1041 -6.13 -18.12 -17.91
N GLN A 1042 -5.58 -17.18 -18.70
CA GLN A 1042 -5.05 -15.93 -18.17
C GLN A 1042 -6.10 -14.82 -18.23
N THR A 1043 -6.31 -14.13 -17.12
CA THR A 1043 -7.15 -12.94 -17.01
C THR A 1043 -6.33 -11.78 -16.44
N PHE A 1044 -6.87 -10.56 -16.50
CA PHE A 1044 -6.24 -9.41 -15.86
C PHE A 1044 -6.07 -9.59 -14.35
N ARG A 1045 -7.03 -10.25 -13.69
CA ARG A 1045 -7.10 -10.38 -12.22
C ARG A 1045 -6.24 -11.49 -11.66
N ASN A 1046 -6.01 -12.57 -12.43
CA ASN A 1046 -5.22 -13.72 -11.96
C ASN A 1046 -3.71 -13.61 -12.26
N ALA A 1047 -3.23 -12.41 -12.65
CA ALA A 1047 -1.84 -12.14 -13.00
C ALA A 1047 -0.80 -12.57 -11.96
N PHE A 1048 -1.18 -12.66 -10.68
CA PHE A 1048 -0.29 -13.03 -9.58
C PHE A 1048 0.12 -14.50 -9.57
N TYR A 1049 -0.65 -15.40 -10.20
CA TYR A 1049 -0.32 -16.82 -10.34
C TYR A 1049 -0.22 -17.32 -11.79
N HIS A 1050 -0.11 -16.43 -12.79
CA HIS A 1050 0.12 -16.84 -14.20
C HIS A 1050 1.27 -17.83 -14.38
N ARG A 1051 2.30 -17.75 -13.52
CA ARG A 1051 3.44 -18.68 -13.52
C ARG A 1051 3.09 -20.14 -13.22
N HIS A 1052 1.90 -20.39 -12.66
CA HIS A 1052 1.38 -21.72 -12.32
C HIS A 1052 0.28 -22.18 -13.27
N LEU A 1053 -0.07 -21.43 -14.31
CA LEU A 1053 -1.16 -21.79 -15.22
C LEU A 1053 -0.64 -22.57 -16.42
N ASP A 1054 -1.13 -23.79 -16.56
CA ASP A 1054 -0.80 -24.73 -17.63
C ASP A 1054 -2.06 -25.49 -18.11
N ARG A 1055 -2.46 -25.21 -19.35
CA ARG A 1055 -3.66 -25.80 -19.97
C ARG A 1055 -3.52 -27.30 -20.23
N HIS A 1056 -2.30 -27.80 -20.44
CA HIS A 1056 -2.07 -29.22 -20.70
C HIS A 1056 -2.24 -30.03 -19.43
N VAL A 1057 -1.75 -29.51 -18.30
CA VAL A 1057 -1.98 -30.12 -16.97
C VAL A 1057 -3.47 -30.15 -16.63
N ALA A 1058 -4.21 -29.06 -16.91
CA ALA A 1058 -5.65 -29.04 -16.73
C ALA A 1058 -6.36 -30.04 -17.65
N SER A 1059 -5.99 -30.09 -18.94
CA SER A 1059 -6.60 -30.99 -19.94
C SER A 1059 -6.41 -32.46 -19.58
N GLU A 1060 -5.19 -32.86 -19.21
CA GLU A 1060 -4.89 -34.21 -18.73
C GLU A 1060 -5.72 -34.56 -17.49
N PHE A 1061 -5.85 -33.63 -16.54
CA PHE A 1061 -6.66 -33.83 -15.35
C PHE A 1061 -8.15 -34.02 -15.68
N LEU A 1062 -8.75 -33.13 -16.49
CA LEU A 1062 -10.17 -33.24 -16.86
C LEU A 1062 -10.45 -34.54 -17.64
N ALA A 1063 -9.59 -34.89 -18.60
CA ALA A 1063 -9.72 -36.11 -19.40
C ALA A 1063 -9.61 -37.38 -18.55
N GLY A 1064 -8.72 -37.39 -17.55
CA GLY A 1064 -8.51 -38.53 -16.66
C GLY A 1064 -9.65 -38.79 -15.66
N HIS A 1065 -10.46 -37.77 -15.33
CA HIS A 1065 -11.49 -37.85 -14.29
C HIS A 1065 -12.93 -37.79 -14.82
N GLY A 1066 -13.13 -37.48 -16.10
CA GLY A 1066 -14.44 -37.46 -16.75
C GLY A 1066 -15.27 -36.21 -16.40
N SER A 1067 -16.58 -36.24 -16.69
CA SER A 1067 -17.48 -35.07 -16.53
C SER A 1067 -18.54 -35.23 -15.43
N ARG A 1068 -18.56 -36.34 -14.70
CA ARG A 1068 -19.61 -36.65 -13.72
C ARG A 1068 -19.11 -36.54 -12.29
N LEU A 1069 -19.97 -35.99 -11.42
CA LEU A 1069 -19.83 -36.08 -9.97
C LEU A 1069 -20.73 -37.20 -9.46
N GLU A 1070 -20.14 -38.13 -8.73
CA GLU A 1070 -20.87 -39.18 -8.02
C GLU A 1070 -20.95 -38.81 -6.54
N ALA A 1071 -22.16 -38.72 -5.98
CA ALA A 1071 -22.33 -38.45 -4.56
C ALA A 1071 -21.73 -39.61 -3.74
N ASP A 1072 -20.84 -39.28 -2.81
CA ASP A 1072 -20.15 -40.26 -1.96
C ASP A 1072 -20.81 -40.34 -0.57
N HIS A 1073 -20.73 -39.25 0.21
CA HIS A 1073 -21.35 -39.17 1.54
C HIS A 1073 -21.63 -37.71 1.92
N ALA A 1074 -22.64 -37.49 2.77
CA ALA A 1074 -22.89 -36.17 3.35
C ALA A 1074 -21.76 -35.83 4.32
N ILE A 1075 -21.24 -34.62 4.24
CA ILE A 1075 -20.22 -34.10 5.16
C ILE A 1075 -20.99 -33.50 6.35
N PRO A 1076 -20.84 -34.05 7.57
CA PRO A 1076 -21.55 -33.53 8.74
C PRO A 1076 -21.10 -32.11 9.06
N GLU A 1077 -22.00 -31.33 9.66
CA GLU A 1077 -21.64 -30.04 10.23
C GLU A 1077 -20.56 -30.21 11.29
N ARG A 1078 -19.60 -29.29 11.29
CA ARG A 1078 -18.55 -29.22 12.29
C ARG A 1078 -18.53 -27.82 12.87
N ALA A 1079 -19.32 -27.67 13.94
CA ALA A 1079 -19.47 -26.44 14.68
C ALA A 1079 -18.14 -25.98 15.28
N PRO A 1080 -17.99 -24.67 15.61
CA PRO A 1080 -16.89 -24.22 16.44
C PRO A 1080 -16.96 -24.98 17.76
N ARG A 1081 -15.87 -25.66 18.16
CA ARG A 1081 -15.81 -26.37 19.44
C ARG A 1081 -16.31 -25.42 20.54
N THR A 1082 -17.43 -25.75 21.17
CA THR A 1082 -17.86 -25.05 22.38
C THR A 1082 -16.85 -25.33 23.48
N VAL A 1083 -16.73 -24.40 24.43
CA VAL A 1083 -15.83 -24.54 25.59
C VAL A 1083 -16.09 -25.85 26.34
N GLU A 1084 -17.30 -26.40 26.24
CA GLU A 1084 -17.73 -27.68 26.82
C GLU A 1084 -17.22 -28.92 26.06
N GLU A 1085 -17.05 -28.88 24.73
CA GLU A 1085 -16.52 -30.02 23.96
C GLU A 1085 -14.99 -30.12 24.04
N ALA A 1086 -14.29 -29.01 24.28
CA ALA A 1086 -12.86 -29.04 24.61
C ALA A 1086 -12.59 -29.83 25.91
N ALA A 1087 -13.58 -29.91 26.80
CA ALA A 1087 -13.47 -30.60 28.09
C ALA A 1087 -13.36 -32.12 28.01
N THR A 1088 -13.83 -32.73 26.92
CA THR A 1088 -13.76 -34.18 26.73
C THR A 1088 -12.44 -34.67 26.13
N SER A 1089 -11.56 -33.75 25.69
CA SER A 1089 -10.25 -34.08 25.09
C SER A 1089 -9.06 -34.05 26.06
N GLY A 1090 -9.29 -34.00 27.37
CA GLY A 1090 -8.22 -34.15 28.37
C GLY A 1090 -7.22 -32.99 28.43
N ILE A 1091 -7.63 -31.78 28.04
CA ILE A 1091 -6.83 -30.55 28.14
C ILE A 1091 -7.50 -29.64 29.17
N ALA A 1092 -6.77 -29.27 30.23
CA ALA A 1092 -7.24 -28.55 31.41
C ALA A 1092 -8.27 -27.45 31.13
N VAL A 1093 -9.43 -27.59 31.76
CA VAL A 1093 -10.66 -26.84 31.50
C VAL A 1093 -10.94 -25.96 32.71
N ASN A 1094 -10.66 -24.66 32.58
CA ASN A 1094 -11.16 -23.52 33.36
C ASN A 1094 -10.02 -22.51 33.68
N GLU A 1095 -10.24 -21.24 33.34
CA GLU A 1095 -9.35 -20.11 33.63
C GLU A 1095 -9.11 -19.95 35.14
N ALA A 1096 -10.09 -20.30 35.99
CA ALA A 1096 -9.98 -20.28 37.44
C ALA A 1096 -8.96 -21.30 37.97
N GLU A 1097 -8.89 -22.50 37.38
CA GLU A 1097 -7.93 -23.53 37.75
C GLU A 1097 -6.49 -23.16 37.35
N ARG A 1098 -6.31 -22.59 36.16
CA ARG A 1098 -5.01 -22.06 35.71
C ARG A 1098 -4.57 -20.88 36.57
N MET A 1099 -5.52 -20.05 37.01
CA MET A 1099 -5.24 -18.92 37.89
C MET A 1099 -4.86 -19.39 39.30
N LEU A 1100 -5.59 -20.33 39.89
CA LEU A 1100 -5.24 -20.93 41.19
C LEU A 1100 -3.86 -21.59 41.13
N GLN A 1101 -3.56 -22.33 40.07
CA GLN A 1101 -2.25 -22.97 39.89
C GLN A 1101 -1.11 -21.93 39.86
N ARG A 1102 -1.29 -20.84 39.10
CA ARG A 1102 -0.28 -19.77 39.06
C ARG A 1102 -0.12 -19.09 40.42
N LEU A 1103 -1.21 -18.86 41.15
CA LEU A 1103 -1.17 -18.25 42.47
C LEU A 1103 -0.48 -19.15 43.51
N LEU A 1104 -0.74 -20.47 43.48
CA LEU A 1104 -0.10 -21.43 44.39
C LEU A 1104 1.39 -21.62 44.08
N LEU A 1105 1.76 -21.72 42.79
CA LEU A 1105 3.17 -21.78 42.37
C LEU A 1105 3.92 -20.48 42.72
N ALA A 1106 3.30 -19.32 42.50
CA ALA A 1106 3.89 -18.03 42.87
C ALA A 1106 4.04 -17.86 44.39
N ALA A 1107 3.19 -18.52 45.18
CA ALA A 1107 3.27 -18.57 46.65
C ALA A 1107 4.21 -19.68 47.19
N GLY A 1108 4.88 -20.44 46.31
CA GLY A 1108 5.86 -21.46 46.69
C GLY A 1108 5.29 -22.85 46.99
N PHE A 1109 4.00 -23.10 46.73
CA PHE A 1109 3.40 -24.43 46.86
C PHE A 1109 3.67 -25.29 45.62
N PRO A 1110 3.74 -26.63 45.77
CA PRO A 1110 3.84 -27.53 44.63
C PRO A 1110 2.58 -27.44 43.73
N ALA A 1111 2.66 -27.96 42.51
CA ALA A 1111 1.57 -27.84 41.53
C ALA A 1111 0.29 -28.61 41.93
N GLY A 1112 0.39 -29.53 42.91
CA GLY A 1112 -0.69 -30.42 43.33
C GLY A 1112 -0.94 -31.58 42.35
N ILE A 1113 -1.56 -32.65 42.83
CA ILE A 1113 -1.93 -33.84 42.05
C ILE A 1113 -3.35 -33.63 41.51
N ARG A 1114 -3.56 -33.83 40.20
CA ARG A 1114 -4.86 -33.64 39.53
C ARG A 1114 -5.37 -34.95 38.94
N ASP A 1115 -6.66 -34.99 38.60
CA ASP A 1115 -7.37 -36.14 38.00
C ASP A 1115 -7.33 -37.43 38.83
N ARG A 1116 -7.01 -37.30 40.13
CA ARG A 1116 -6.96 -38.44 41.04
C ARG A 1116 -8.34 -38.68 41.62
N GLN A 1117 -8.95 -39.79 41.21
CA GLN A 1117 -10.20 -40.25 41.80
C GLN A 1117 -9.95 -40.78 43.23
N LEU A 1118 -10.70 -40.26 44.19
CA LEU A 1118 -10.62 -40.65 45.60
C LEU A 1118 -11.94 -41.31 46.04
N PRO A 1119 -11.89 -42.36 46.86
CA PRO A 1119 -13.08 -42.98 47.43
C PRO A 1119 -13.69 -42.08 48.53
N ALA A 1120 -15.00 -41.86 48.48
CA ALA A 1120 -15.76 -41.10 49.46
C ALA A 1120 -17.11 -41.78 49.76
N SER A 1121 -17.24 -42.37 50.96
CA SER A 1121 -18.50 -42.81 51.58
C SER A 1121 -19.55 -43.41 50.61
N ASN A 1122 -19.15 -44.46 49.88
CA ASN A 1122 -19.92 -45.22 48.88
C ASN A 1122 -20.00 -44.67 47.45
N LYS A 1123 -19.20 -43.64 47.10
CA LYS A 1123 -18.98 -43.16 45.72
C LYS A 1123 -17.51 -42.76 45.51
N THR A 1124 -17.16 -42.40 44.29
CA THR A 1124 -15.84 -41.83 43.93
C THR A 1124 -16.00 -40.34 43.65
N THR A 1125 -15.01 -39.54 44.05
CA THR A 1125 -14.97 -38.09 43.80
C THR A 1125 -13.63 -37.72 43.17
N THR A 1126 -13.62 -36.69 42.32
CA THR A 1126 -12.41 -36.18 41.67
C THR A 1126 -12.23 -34.73 42.09
N PRO A 1127 -11.31 -34.42 43.01
CA PRO A 1127 -10.93 -33.05 43.34
C PRO A 1127 -10.16 -32.40 42.19
N ASP A 1128 -10.34 -31.08 42.01
CA ASP A 1128 -9.65 -30.31 40.98
C ASP A 1128 -8.14 -30.22 41.28
N VAL A 1129 -7.75 -30.21 42.57
CA VAL A 1129 -6.36 -30.32 43.03
C VAL A 1129 -6.25 -31.07 44.36
N VAL A 1130 -5.28 -31.97 44.49
CA VAL A 1130 -4.97 -32.74 45.71
C VAL A 1130 -3.55 -32.49 46.18
N TYR A 1131 -3.38 -32.21 47.47
CA TYR A 1131 -2.10 -32.07 48.14
C TYR A 1131 -1.94 -33.15 49.22
N ARG A 1132 -0.74 -33.72 49.36
CA ARG A 1132 -0.38 -34.55 50.52
C ARG A 1132 0.16 -33.66 51.61
N VAL A 1133 -0.31 -33.86 52.84
CA VAL A 1133 0.08 -33.03 53.99
C VAL A 1133 1.32 -33.59 54.70
N ASP A 1134 1.47 -34.91 54.77
CA ASP A 1134 2.66 -35.61 55.28
C ASP A 1134 2.92 -36.91 54.50
N GLU A 1135 4.16 -37.42 54.51
CA GLU A 1135 4.53 -38.68 53.83
C GLU A 1135 4.19 -39.94 54.65
N GLU A 1136 3.97 -39.83 55.95
CA GLU A 1136 3.78 -40.97 56.87
C GLU A 1136 2.32 -41.22 57.29
N ASP A 1137 1.49 -40.18 57.33
CA ASP A 1137 0.04 -40.29 57.58
C ASP A 1137 -0.70 -39.85 56.32
N ASP A 1138 -1.48 -40.74 55.72
CA ASP A 1138 -2.16 -40.66 54.40
C ASP A 1138 -3.22 -39.52 54.25
N ALA A 1139 -3.02 -38.40 54.93
CA ALA A 1139 -3.87 -37.22 54.96
C ALA A 1139 -3.72 -36.37 53.67
N LEU A 1140 -4.85 -36.16 53.00
CA LEU A 1140 -4.95 -35.41 51.74
C LEU A 1140 -5.76 -34.13 51.93
N VAL A 1141 -5.25 -33.02 51.40
CA VAL A 1141 -6.00 -31.78 51.21
C VAL A 1141 -6.55 -31.76 49.78
N CYS A 1142 -7.88 -31.76 49.65
CA CYS A 1142 -8.57 -31.79 48.37
C CYS A 1142 -9.28 -30.46 48.13
N ILE A 1143 -9.04 -29.83 46.99
CA ILE A 1143 -9.62 -28.56 46.59
C ILE A 1143 -10.63 -28.80 45.47
N TYR A 1144 -11.86 -28.30 45.65
CA TYR A 1144 -12.94 -28.32 44.68
C TYR A 1144 -13.36 -26.88 44.38
N LEU A 1145 -12.92 -26.34 43.26
CA LEU A 1145 -13.18 -24.99 42.78
C LEU A 1145 -14.63 -24.80 42.35
N ASP A 1146 -15.24 -25.84 41.79
CA ASP A 1146 -16.64 -25.82 41.35
C ASP A 1146 -17.63 -26.32 42.42
N GLY A 1147 -17.11 -26.67 43.61
CA GLY A 1147 -17.86 -27.19 44.75
C GLY A 1147 -18.06 -28.72 44.73
N LEU A 1148 -18.34 -29.30 45.88
CA LEU A 1148 -18.62 -30.74 46.02
C LEU A 1148 -20.04 -31.06 45.52
N SER A 1149 -20.20 -32.15 44.76
CA SER A 1149 -21.52 -32.59 44.29
C SER A 1149 -22.49 -32.86 45.45
N ARG A 1150 -23.77 -32.49 45.29
CA ARG A 1150 -24.83 -32.57 46.34
C ARG A 1150 -25.00 -33.97 46.96
N GLY A 1151 -24.47 -35.03 46.34
CA GLY A 1151 -24.58 -36.41 46.80
C GLY A 1151 -23.50 -36.87 47.78
N ILE A 1152 -22.49 -36.05 48.10
CA ILE A 1152 -21.33 -36.46 48.94
C ILE A 1152 -21.47 -35.99 50.40
N HIS A 1153 -22.32 -34.99 50.69
CA HIS A 1153 -22.63 -34.58 52.07
C HIS A 1153 -24.13 -34.58 52.36
N GLY A 1154 -24.58 -35.64 53.04
CA GLY A 1154 -25.80 -35.63 53.85
C GLY A 1154 -25.48 -35.21 55.29
N SER A 1155 -25.63 -33.93 55.62
CA SER A 1155 -26.15 -33.44 56.91
C SER A 1155 -26.26 -31.91 56.89
N GLY A 1156 -27.49 -31.41 57.07
CA GLY A 1156 -27.78 -29.99 57.10
C GLY A 1156 -27.34 -29.35 58.41
N ARG A 1157 -26.19 -28.65 58.40
CA ARG A 1157 -25.84 -27.56 59.34
C ARG A 1157 -24.50 -26.95 58.93
N ARG A 1158 -24.54 -25.88 58.12
CA ARG A 1158 -23.58 -24.75 58.08
C ARG A 1158 -23.86 -23.87 56.86
N THR A 1159 -24.96 -23.13 56.95
CA THR A 1159 -25.11 -21.85 56.26
C THR A 1159 -24.44 -20.76 57.09
N GLY A 1160 -23.57 -19.97 56.45
CA GLY A 1160 -23.15 -18.66 56.95
C GLY A 1160 -21.71 -18.59 57.44
N LEU A 1161 -20.89 -17.81 56.73
CA LEU A 1161 -19.83 -17.00 57.36
C LEU A 1161 -19.46 -15.83 56.45
N HIS A 1162 -19.93 -14.66 56.87
CA HIS A 1162 -19.45 -13.33 56.49
C HIS A 1162 -17.92 -13.22 56.68
N LEU A 1163 -17.25 -12.51 55.76
CA LEU A 1163 -15.88 -12.00 55.99
C LEU A 1163 -15.89 -10.47 56.13
N PRO A 1164 -15.24 -9.90 57.17
CA PRO A 1164 -15.30 -8.48 57.53
C PRO A 1164 -14.23 -7.63 56.82
N ARG A 1165 -14.37 -6.30 57.00
CA ARG A 1165 -13.56 -5.20 56.45
C ARG A 1165 -12.06 -5.29 56.76
N ARG A 1166 -11.27 -4.78 55.81
CA ARG A 1166 -9.80 -4.54 55.84
C ARG A 1166 -9.31 -3.78 57.07
N PRO A 1167 -8.07 -4.06 57.52
CA PRO A 1167 -7.16 -3.03 58.03
C PRO A 1167 -5.98 -2.82 57.06
N GLU A 1168 -5.46 -1.58 57.04
CA GLU A 1168 -4.33 -1.12 56.22
C GLU A 1168 -2.98 -1.76 56.60
N PRO A 1169 -2.03 -1.87 55.64
CA PRO A 1169 -0.71 -2.41 55.91
C PRO A 1169 0.31 -1.33 56.31
N ARG A 1170 1.04 -1.59 57.40
CA ARG A 1170 2.35 -0.98 57.69
C ARG A 1170 3.44 -1.75 56.93
N HIS A 1171 4.32 -1.04 56.24
CA HIS A 1171 5.67 -1.50 55.82
C HIS A 1171 6.62 -1.61 57.03
N PRO A 1172 7.87 -2.09 56.89
CA PRO A 1172 8.39 -3.26 56.15
C PRO A 1172 9.32 -4.13 57.04
N ARG A 1173 9.76 -5.32 56.60
CA ARG A 1173 11.18 -5.76 56.69
C ARG A 1173 11.42 -7.17 56.11
N VAL A 1174 12.46 -7.20 55.26
CA VAL A 1174 13.30 -8.28 54.70
C VAL A 1174 12.62 -9.24 53.73
#